data_AF-A0A2T6LF32-F1
#
_entry.id   AF-A0A2T6LF32-F1
#
_cell.length_a   1.000
_cell.length_b   1.000
_cell.length_c   1.000
_cell.angle_alpha   90.00
_cell.angle_beta   90.00
_cell.angle_gamma   90.00
#
_symmetry.space_group_name_H-M   'P 1'
#
loop_
_entity.id
_entity.type
_entity.pdbx_description
1 polymer ?
#
loop_
_entity_poly.entity_id
_entity_poly.type
_entity_poly.pdbx_seq_one_letter_code
_entity_poly.pdbx_strand_id
1 'polypeptide(L)'
;MTSEVTDTSGLIDPEAFAFRSGALWTSLDDVSENARFCRQTGQAVGDASSAVYSAWAGLRESYQAPEGEDLYAKMDPVKASGDQEWDILDQAGGFMDAYVEELMPARQKLSVLEAEAQELRTRVAGGVRLTAQEAALTLRPPSPGNEHLSWAAWDTLRREGGRTPWQHHQPSIDSNFLLVSQALDLMEQIRQAGLDLAQGLDGLDPGTPLTPAASEYGWGPYAPGVQAPGWRFRQAPAADVSGFAPGQDVLGGTADQVRAWWDALTPAQRSALITAMPLVIGNLNGVPLKYRAEANTINLTGEIANLRAEQARIDQEMAAVQAQRFGRGNPMQIAAELLRLKAERDRLDEPIREYEHYLHLRTPQNEYDENGRRTTRTNVEVVAFDPTAHSIATYHGRYDENGDISANVENLGVYVPGTKTRTDNFNGADARAYNLYVGSNAEKFGPGRTAMIAWAGGEFPTSIPEAINGKYAEDLGPKLRDFVAAVDTRPDSSALAIDGHSYGGLTVARAEAAGLAADRVMYTSSAGLGDGVHSVTEFPNTGDVPHYSMIGRGDSVVGLVQQDPFGVHGDAPPYVEHITRLETGFQEDGDTSSGTIEETGPFKQHSSVYDVGSTAFNGHVGFFTGTQVELFSQNQTIGTRYGGVEWVDGIKHPDYEATMIDVSEQEKQ
;
A
#
# COMPACT_ATOMS: atom_id res chain seq x y z
N MET A 1 -23.72 11.86 17.33
CA MET A 1 -25.04 11.99 16.68
C MET A 1 -25.19 13.35 16.00
N THR A 2 -25.75 14.39 16.64
CA THR A 2 -26.01 15.66 15.92
C THR A 2 -24.75 16.35 15.41
N SER A 3 -23.64 16.18 16.11
CA SER A 3 -22.28 16.61 15.72
C SER A 3 -21.80 16.09 14.37
N GLU A 4 -22.33 14.98 13.85
CA GLU A 4 -21.96 14.45 12.52
C GLU A 4 -22.66 15.18 11.36
N VAL A 5 -23.59 16.09 11.63
CA VAL A 5 -24.38 16.80 10.60
C VAL A 5 -24.65 18.28 10.88
N THR A 6 -24.20 18.83 12.02
CA THR A 6 -24.38 20.25 12.38
C THR A 6 -23.10 20.92 12.81
N ASP A 7 -22.98 22.22 12.53
CA ASP A 7 -21.93 23.06 13.11
C ASP A 7 -22.11 23.26 14.63
N THR A 8 -21.15 23.97 15.26
CA THR A 8 -21.13 24.24 16.71
C THR A 8 -22.29 25.11 17.22
N SER A 9 -23.13 25.65 16.34
CA SER A 9 -24.39 26.34 16.69
C SER A 9 -25.64 25.46 16.59
N GLY A 10 -25.49 24.19 16.19
CA GLY A 10 -26.58 23.25 15.95
C GLY A 10 -27.32 23.49 14.62
N LEU A 11 -26.77 24.32 13.73
CA LEU A 11 -27.28 24.54 12.38
C LEU A 11 -26.69 23.46 11.45
N ILE A 12 -27.52 22.82 10.63
CA ILE A 12 -27.08 21.79 9.68
C ILE A 12 -25.95 22.31 8.79
N ASP A 13 -24.90 21.52 8.59
CA ASP A 13 -23.73 21.89 7.79
C ASP A 13 -23.29 20.75 6.84
N PRO A 14 -23.44 20.90 5.51
CA PRO A 14 -22.96 19.92 4.54
C PRO A 14 -21.45 19.63 4.60
N GLU A 15 -20.63 20.55 5.14
CA GLU A 15 -19.19 20.29 5.33
C GLU A 15 -18.90 19.42 6.57
N ALA A 16 -19.88 19.19 7.45
CA ALA A 16 -19.76 18.28 8.59
C ALA A 16 -20.15 16.83 8.25
N PHE A 17 -20.86 16.61 7.12
CA PHE A 17 -21.36 15.29 6.74
C PHE A 17 -20.21 14.31 6.48
N ALA A 18 -20.21 13.16 7.17
CA ALA A 18 -19.20 12.12 7.01
C ALA A 18 -19.07 11.62 5.55
N PHE A 19 -20.18 11.60 4.80
CA PHE A 19 -20.20 11.33 3.38
C PHE A 19 -20.97 12.43 2.64
N ARG A 20 -20.36 12.98 1.59
CA ARG A 20 -21.01 13.92 0.65
C ARG A 20 -21.40 13.22 -0.65
N SER A 21 -22.46 13.69 -1.30
CA SER A 21 -23.00 13.10 -2.53
C SER A 21 -21.96 13.01 -3.65
N GLY A 22 -21.05 13.99 -3.73
CA GLY A 22 -19.93 14.00 -4.70
C GLY A 22 -18.82 12.98 -4.43
N ALA A 23 -18.68 12.48 -3.19
CA ALA A 23 -17.71 11.42 -2.85
C ALA A 23 -18.35 10.03 -2.99
N LEU A 24 -19.61 9.89 -2.56
CA LEU A 24 -20.45 8.71 -2.83
C LEU A 24 -20.62 8.48 -4.35
N TRP A 25 -20.50 9.53 -5.16
CA TRP A 25 -20.55 9.41 -6.63
C TRP A 25 -19.43 8.55 -7.20
N THR A 26 -18.16 8.83 -6.86
CA THR A 26 -17.03 8.02 -7.34
C THR A 26 -17.11 6.60 -6.78
N SER A 27 -17.33 6.47 -5.48
CA SER A 27 -17.34 5.17 -4.78
C SER A 27 -18.35 4.17 -5.35
N LEU A 28 -19.54 4.62 -5.78
CA LEU A 28 -20.53 3.72 -6.37
C LEU A 28 -20.20 3.32 -7.82
N ASP A 29 -19.52 4.18 -8.58
CA ASP A 29 -19.03 3.83 -9.91
C ASP A 29 -17.84 2.84 -9.80
N ASP A 30 -16.94 3.05 -8.83
CA ASP A 30 -15.81 2.15 -8.52
C ASP A 30 -16.29 0.75 -8.07
N VAL A 31 -17.27 0.68 -7.15
CA VAL A 31 -17.88 -0.60 -6.73
C VAL A 31 -18.61 -1.29 -7.89
N SER A 32 -19.23 -0.52 -8.80
CA SER A 32 -19.81 -1.04 -10.05
C SER A 32 -18.75 -1.56 -11.04
N GLU A 33 -17.48 -1.19 -10.89
CA GLU A 33 -16.36 -1.76 -11.65
C GLU A 33 -15.81 -3.02 -11.01
N ASN A 34 -15.65 -3.03 -9.68
CA ASN A 34 -15.29 -4.23 -8.93
C ASN A 34 -16.32 -5.36 -9.12
N ALA A 35 -17.62 -5.06 -9.06
CA ALA A 35 -18.69 -6.03 -9.30
C ALA A 35 -18.64 -6.65 -10.70
N ARG A 36 -18.26 -5.86 -11.72
CA ARG A 36 -18.02 -6.35 -13.09
C ARG A 36 -16.75 -7.19 -13.18
N PHE A 37 -15.68 -6.78 -12.50
CA PHE A 37 -14.40 -7.48 -12.48
C PHE A 37 -14.49 -8.87 -11.82
N CYS A 38 -15.14 -8.97 -10.66
CA CYS A 38 -15.35 -10.26 -9.97
C CYS A 38 -16.05 -11.25 -10.90
N ARG A 39 -17.18 -10.85 -11.51
CA ARG A 39 -17.92 -11.71 -12.45
C ARG A 39 -17.16 -12.09 -13.71
N GLN A 40 -16.40 -11.17 -14.30
CA GLN A 40 -15.58 -11.48 -15.47
C GLN A 40 -14.46 -12.47 -15.12
N THR A 41 -13.85 -12.31 -13.94
CA THR A 41 -12.82 -13.23 -13.42
C THR A 41 -13.41 -14.61 -13.12
N GLY A 42 -14.53 -14.66 -12.39
CA GLY A 42 -15.24 -15.90 -12.08
C GLY A 42 -15.69 -16.65 -13.34
N GLN A 43 -16.31 -15.95 -14.29
CA GLN A 43 -16.68 -16.55 -15.58
C GLN A 43 -15.44 -17.07 -16.33
N ALA A 44 -14.32 -16.34 -16.34
CA ALA A 44 -13.09 -16.81 -17.00
C ALA A 44 -12.52 -18.08 -16.35
N VAL A 45 -12.60 -18.23 -15.02
CA VAL A 45 -12.20 -19.44 -14.28
C VAL A 45 -13.16 -20.61 -14.56
N GLY A 46 -14.47 -20.35 -14.55
CA GLY A 46 -15.51 -21.32 -14.92
C GLY A 46 -15.35 -21.82 -16.36
N ASP A 47 -15.22 -20.91 -17.34
CA ASP A 47 -14.99 -21.24 -18.75
C ASP A 47 -13.67 -21.99 -18.96
N ALA A 48 -12.58 -21.61 -18.25
CA ALA A 48 -11.29 -22.31 -18.34
C ALA A 48 -11.35 -23.74 -17.78
N SER A 49 -11.93 -23.94 -16.59
CA SER A 49 -12.11 -25.27 -16.00
C SER A 49 -13.03 -26.16 -16.85
N SER A 50 -14.10 -25.58 -17.40
CA SER A 50 -15.02 -26.21 -18.34
C SER A 50 -14.33 -26.63 -19.65
N ALA A 51 -13.44 -25.79 -20.18
CA ALA A 51 -12.64 -26.11 -21.37
C ALA A 51 -11.64 -27.24 -21.11
N VAL A 52 -10.93 -27.21 -19.96
CA VAL A 52 -10.02 -28.31 -19.55
C VAL A 52 -10.79 -29.62 -19.40
N TYR A 53 -11.88 -29.62 -18.63
CA TYR A 53 -12.75 -30.78 -18.43
C TYR A 53 -13.25 -31.37 -19.76
N SER A 54 -13.75 -30.51 -20.64
CA SER A 54 -14.28 -30.91 -21.95
C SER A 54 -13.20 -31.47 -22.88
N ALA A 55 -11.99 -30.88 -22.87
CA ALA A 55 -10.86 -31.36 -23.67
C ALA A 55 -10.42 -32.76 -23.23
N TRP A 56 -10.32 -33.00 -21.92
CA TRP A 56 -10.01 -34.33 -21.36
C TRP A 56 -11.14 -35.33 -21.62
N ALA A 57 -12.40 -34.94 -21.48
CA ALA A 57 -13.55 -35.80 -21.78
C ALA A 57 -13.57 -36.26 -23.25
N GLY A 58 -13.15 -35.40 -24.19
CA GLY A 58 -13.01 -35.75 -25.61
C GLY A 58 -11.93 -36.79 -25.92
N LEU A 59 -10.94 -36.99 -25.05
CA LEU A 59 -9.91 -38.02 -25.25
C LEU A 59 -10.48 -39.45 -25.19
N ARG A 60 -11.67 -39.66 -24.60
CA ARG A 60 -12.39 -40.95 -24.57
C ARG A 60 -12.63 -41.56 -25.96
N GLU A 61 -12.68 -40.73 -27.01
CA GLU A 61 -12.86 -41.20 -28.39
C GLU A 61 -11.57 -41.76 -29.03
N SER A 62 -10.39 -41.45 -28.48
CA SER A 62 -9.09 -41.70 -29.13
C SER A 62 -8.05 -42.41 -28.25
N TYR A 63 -8.20 -42.37 -26.93
CA TYR A 63 -7.37 -43.11 -25.97
C TYR A 63 -8.26 -44.12 -25.23
N GLN A 64 -7.91 -45.40 -25.32
CA GLN A 64 -8.62 -46.50 -24.66
C GLN A 64 -7.60 -47.44 -24.03
N ALA A 65 -7.45 -47.32 -22.71
CA ALA A 65 -6.57 -48.12 -21.87
C ALA A 65 -7.29 -48.48 -20.55
N PRO A 66 -6.89 -49.53 -19.83
CA PRO A 66 -7.53 -49.94 -18.57
C PRO A 66 -7.62 -48.81 -17.52
N GLU A 67 -6.63 -47.93 -17.48
CA GLU A 67 -6.51 -46.76 -16.61
C GLU A 67 -7.36 -45.54 -17.05
N GLY A 68 -8.07 -45.63 -18.19
CA GLY A 68 -8.71 -44.48 -18.84
C GLY A 68 -9.76 -43.77 -17.97
N GLU A 69 -10.73 -44.49 -17.40
CA GLU A 69 -11.78 -43.83 -16.60
C GLU A 69 -11.25 -43.24 -15.29
N ASP A 70 -10.27 -43.89 -14.64
CA ASP A 70 -9.60 -43.34 -13.46
C ASP A 70 -8.82 -42.05 -13.77
N LEU A 71 -8.26 -41.94 -14.98
CA LEU A 71 -7.58 -40.76 -15.49
C LEU A 71 -8.57 -39.63 -15.80
N TYR A 72 -9.71 -39.91 -16.44
CA TYR A 72 -10.73 -38.90 -16.72
C TYR A 72 -11.40 -38.37 -15.45
N ALA A 73 -11.63 -39.23 -14.45
CA ALA A 73 -12.19 -38.84 -13.15
C ALA A 73 -11.28 -37.87 -12.36
N LYS A 74 -10.00 -37.73 -12.72
CA LYS A 74 -9.12 -36.69 -12.14
C LYS A 74 -9.51 -35.26 -12.53
N MET A 75 -10.34 -35.09 -13.55
CA MET A 75 -10.79 -33.77 -14.00
C MET A 75 -12.13 -33.34 -13.38
N ASP A 76 -12.88 -34.25 -12.77
CA ASP A 76 -14.13 -33.91 -12.08
C ASP A 76 -13.90 -32.86 -10.95
N PRO A 77 -12.84 -32.95 -10.11
CA PRO A 77 -12.54 -31.91 -9.12
C PRO A 77 -12.14 -30.57 -9.75
N VAL A 78 -11.42 -30.58 -10.88
CA VAL A 78 -11.00 -29.35 -11.57
C VAL A 78 -12.21 -28.56 -12.05
N LYS A 79 -13.24 -29.25 -12.57
CA LYS A 79 -14.51 -28.63 -12.95
C LYS A 79 -15.29 -28.13 -11.73
N ALA A 80 -15.40 -28.94 -10.69
CA ALA A 80 -16.13 -28.58 -9.48
C ALA A 80 -15.53 -27.36 -8.77
N SER A 81 -14.21 -27.27 -8.65
CA SER A 81 -13.53 -26.09 -8.10
C SER A 81 -13.71 -24.86 -8.99
N GLY A 82 -13.57 -24.98 -10.31
CA GLY A 82 -13.78 -23.84 -11.21
C GLY A 82 -15.22 -23.32 -11.26
N ASP A 83 -16.20 -24.18 -11.01
CA ASP A 83 -17.61 -23.78 -10.79
C ASP A 83 -17.78 -23.09 -9.43
N GLN A 84 -17.17 -23.62 -8.36
CA GLN A 84 -17.24 -23.03 -7.02
C GLN A 84 -16.61 -21.62 -6.98
N GLU A 85 -15.42 -21.43 -7.56
CA GLU A 85 -14.75 -20.13 -7.66
C GLU A 85 -15.56 -19.12 -8.49
N TRP A 86 -16.25 -19.59 -9.54
CA TRP A 86 -17.19 -18.75 -10.28
C TRP A 86 -18.39 -18.35 -9.42
N ASP A 87 -19.06 -19.30 -8.76
CA ASP A 87 -20.21 -19.04 -7.88
C ASP A 87 -19.85 -18.07 -6.74
N ILE A 88 -18.64 -18.16 -6.16
CA ILE A 88 -18.15 -17.23 -5.13
C ILE A 88 -18.00 -15.82 -5.70
N LEU A 89 -17.33 -15.68 -6.85
CA LEU A 89 -17.07 -14.37 -7.47
C LEU A 89 -18.31 -13.72 -8.09
N ASP A 90 -19.30 -14.51 -8.52
CA ASP A 90 -20.61 -14.01 -8.96
C ASP A 90 -21.43 -13.52 -7.77
N GLN A 91 -21.44 -14.25 -6.65
CA GLN A 91 -22.06 -13.80 -5.39
C GLN A 91 -21.40 -12.53 -4.84
N ALA A 92 -20.07 -12.43 -4.85
CA ALA A 92 -19.34 -11.21 -4.48
C ALA A 92 -19.77 -10.00 -5.33
N GLY A 93 -19.86 -10.18 -6.65
CA GLY A 93 -20.41 -9.16 -7.56
C GLY A 93 -21.88 -8.84 -7.29
N GLY A 94 -22.68 -9.83 -6.90
CA GLY A 94 -24.08 -9.67 -6.52
C GLY A 94 -24.29 -8.82 -5.26
N PHE A 95 -23.45 -8.99 -4.23
CA PHE A 95 -23.48 -8.14 -3.04
C PHE A 95 -23.06 -6.69 -3.36
N MET A 96 -22.05 -6.51 -4.21
CA MET A 96 -21.61 -5.19 -4.68
C MET A 96 -22.69 -4.47 -5.52
N ASP A 97 -23.38 -5.18 -6.41
CA ASP A 97 -24.52 -4.64 -7.15
C ASP A 97 -25.65 -4.22 -6.21
N ALA A 98 -26.01 -5.06 -5.22
CA ALA A 98 -27.08 -4.78 -4.27
C ALA A 98 -26.79 -3.50 -3.45
N TYR A 99 -25.54 -3.32 -3.01
CA TYR A 99 -25.07 -2.10 -2.35
C TYR A 99 -25.22 -0.86 -3.25
N VAL A 100 -24.88 -0.97 -4.54
CA VAL A 100 -25.04 0.11 -5.52
C VAL A 100 -26.52 0.41 -5.78
N GLU A 101 -27.37 -0.60 -5.96
CA GLU A 101 -28.81 -0.42 -6.16
C GLU A 101 -29.49 0.25 -4.96
N GLU A 102 -29.11 -0.11 -3.72
CA GLU A 102 -29.65 0.53 -2.52
C GLU A 102 -29.21 2.00 -2.37
N LEU A 103 -27.93 2.29 -2.63
CA LEU A 103 -27.38 3.63 -2.40
C LEU A 103 -27.59 4.60 -3.56
N MET A 104 -27.96 4.15 -4.76
CA MET A 104 -28.31 5.03 -5.88
C MET A 104 -29.50 5.98 -5.56
N PRO A 105 -30.60 5.54 -4.90
CA PRO A 105 -31.60 6.43 -4.32
C PRO A 105 -31.06 7.34 -3.21
N ALA A 106 -30.16 6.88 -2.34
CA ALA A 106 -29.57 7.68 -1.27
C ALA A 106 -28.68 8.82 -1.83
N ARG A 107 -27.84 8.51 -2.83
CA ARG A 107 -27.01 9.42 -3.65
C ARG A 107 -27.81 10.57 -4.27
N GLN A 108 -29.09 10.38 -4.59
CA GLN A 108 -29.98 11.45 -5.05
C GLN A 108 -30.55 12.29 -3.90
N LYS A 109 -31.07 11.64 -2.84
CA LYS A 109 -31.64 12.33 -1.66
C LYS A 109 -30.59 13.21 -0.98
N LEU A 110 -29.37 12.71 -0.82
CA LEU A 110 -28.25 13.42 -0.18
C LEU A 110 -27.86 14.68 -0.94
N SER A 111 -27.82 14.64 -2.28
CA SER A 111 -27.51 15.83 -3.11
C SER A 111 -28.58 16.93 -3.00
N VAL A 112 -29.87 16.55 -2.88
CA VAL A 112 -30.95 17.51 -2.59
C VAL A 112 -30.80 18.09 -1.18
N LEU A 113 -30.53 17.22 -0.19
CA LEU A 113 -30.37 17.61 1.20
C LEU A 113 -29.21 18.58 1.43
N GLU A 114 -28.06 18.36 0.78
CA GLU A 114 -26.92 19.29 0.78
C GLU A 114 -27.31 20.68 0.26
N ALA A 115 -28.11 20.73 -0.81
CA ALA A 115 -28.58 21.99 -1.40
C ALA A 115 -29.60 22.71 -0.50
N GLU A 116 -30.58 22.00 0.07
CA GLU A 116 -31.58 22.56 0.99
C GLU A 116 -30.94 23.03 2.32
N ALA A 117 -29.96 22.29 2.82
CA ALA A 117 -29.13 22.68 3.96
C ALA A 117 -28.35 23.97 3.65
N GLN A 118 -27.68 24.05 2.50
CA GLN A 118 -26.92 25.25 2.13
C GLN A 118 -27.83 26.46 1.84
N GLU A 119 -29.04 26.27 1.31
CA GLU A 119 -30.04 27.33 1.22
C GLU A 119 -30.48 27.80 2.61
N LEU A 120 -30.76 26.88 3.55
CA LEU A 120 -31.09 27.22 4.93
C LEU A 120 -29.97 28.04 5.59
N ARG A 121 -28.70 27.59 5.50
CA ARG A 121 -27.52 28.31 6.02
C ARG A 121 -27.46 29.73 5.45
N THR A 122 -27.54 29.86 4.13
CA THR A 122 -27.52 31.16 3.42
C THR A 122 -28.66 32.07 3.86
N ARG A 123 -29.86 31.51 4.06
CA ARG A 123 -31.08 32.22 4.48
C ARG A 123 -31.01 32.71 5.93
N VAL A 124 -30.23 32.07 6.81
CA VAL A 124 -30.15 32.42 8.25
C VAL A 124 -28.87 33.14 8.68
N ALA A 125 -27.79 33.12 7.90
CA ALA A 125 -26.46 33.61 8.30
C ALA A 125 -26.43 35.07 8.82
N GLY A 126 -27.34 35.93 8.34
CA GLY A 126 -27.48 37.32 8.81
C GLY A 126 -28.61 37.57 9.82
N GLY A 127 -29.15 36.51 10.43
CA GLY A 127 -30.39 36.53 11.22
C GLY A 127 -31.65 36.71 10.36
N VAL A 128 -32.75 36.06 10.74
CA VAL A 128 -34.03 36.13 10.01
C VAL A 128 -34.67 37.50 10.24
N ARG A 129 -35.16 38.16 9.17
CA ARG A 129 -35.88 39.44 9.27
C ARG A 129 -37.39 39.20 9.28
N LEU A 130 -38.09 39.78 10.25
CA LEU A 130 -39.53 39.62 10.47
C LEU A 130 -40.22 41.00 10.60
N THR A 131 -41.44 41.11 10.09
CA THR A 131 -42.38 42.17 10.49
C THR A 131 -42.93 41.90 11.91
N ALA A 132 -43.56 42.90 12.53
CA ALA A 132 -44.23 42.74 13.81
C ALA A 132 -45.29 41.62 13.80
N GLN A 133 -46.01 41.45 12.68
CA GLN A 133 -47.05 40.41 12.55
C GLN A 133 -46.44 39.00 12.46
N GLU A 134 -45.35 38.83 11.71
CA GLU A 134 -44.63 37.54 11.63
C GLU A 134 -43.94 37.21 12.96
N ALA A 135 -43.31 38.19 13.60
CA ALA A 135 -42.66 38.02 14.90
C ALA A 135 -43.68 37.66 16.01
N ALA A 136 -44.89 38.21 15.97
CA ALA A 136 -45.97 37.84 16.89
C ALA A 136 -46.48 36.39 16.72
N LEU A 137 -46.15 35.72 15.61
CA LEU A 137 -46.59 34.36 15.28
C LEU A 137 -45.47 33.31 15.29
N THR A 138 -44.23 33.69 15.01
CA THR A 138 -43.10 32.76 14.75
C THR A 138 -41.93 32.88 15.72
N LEU A 139 -41.90 33.89 16.59
CA LEU A 139 -40.74 34.18 17.45
C LEU A 139 -40.82 33.44 18.80
N ARG A 140 -39.99 32.41 19.01
CA ARG A 140 -39.85 31.71 20.29
C ARG A 140 -39.28 32.61 21.39
N PRO A 141 -39.83 32.57 22.61
CA PRO A 141 -39.22 33.26 23.76
C PRO A 141 -37.84 32.68 24.11
N PRO A 142 -36.99 33.45 24.82
CA PRO A 142 -35.76 32.91 25.41
C PRO A 142 -36.06 31.78 26.39
N SER A 143 -35.18 30.78 26.43
CA SER A 143 -35.24 29.66 27.37
C SER A 143 -33.83 29.30 27.83
N PRO A 144 -33.65 28.60 28.96
CA PRO A 144 -32.35 28.03 29.34
C PRO A 144 -31.77 27.22 28.17
N GLY A 145 -30.50 27.46 27.83
CA GLY A 145 -29.84 26.84 26.67
C GLY A 145 -30.20 27.45 25.31
N ASN A 146 -31.02 28.51 25.26
CA ASN A 146 -31.31 29.29 24.05
C ASN A 146 -31.32 30.79 24.39
N GLU A 147 -30.12 31.31 24.65
CA GLU A 147 -29.88 32.61 25.29
C GLU A 147 -29.44 33.70 24.29
N HIS A 148 -29.62 33.45 22.98
CA HIS A 148 -29.24 34.37 21.91
C HIS A 148 -30.09 35.66 21.84
N LEU A 149 -31.20 35.73 22.58
CA LEU A 149 -31.98 36.95 22.83
C LEU A 149 -32.25 37.13 24.33
N SER A 150 -32.20 38.38 24.78
CA SER A 150 -32.73 38.75 26.10
C SER A 150 -34.26 38.92 26.05
N TRP A 151 -34.94 38.74 27.18
CA TRP A 151 -36.39 38.93 27.29
C TRP A 151 -36.87 40.31 26.83
N ALA A 152 -36.08 41.37 27.07
CA ALA A 152 -36.38 42.72 26.61
C ALA A 152 -36.24 42.88 25.08
N ALA A 153 -35.22 42.26 24.48
CA ALA A 153 -35.05 42.23 23.04
C ALA A 153 -36.17 41.44 22.35
N TRP A 154 -36.53 40.26 22.91
CA TRP A 154 -37.63 39.43 22.41
C TRP A 154 -38.97 40.16 22.43
N ASP A 155 -39.37 40.78 23.55
CA ASP A 155 -40.66 41.47 23.61
C ASP A 155 -40.73 42.74 22.74
N THR A 156 -39.58 43.36 22.43
CA THR A 156 -39.49 44.44 21.44
C THR A 156 -39.66 43.90 20.02
N LEU A 157 -38.88 42.87 19.64
CA LEU A 157 -38.98 42.21 18.32
C LEU A 157 -40.41 41.68 18.04
N ARG A 158 -41.07 41.10 19.04
CA ARG A 158 -42.45 40.60 18.99
C ARG A 158 -43.49 41.71 18.77
N ARG A 159 -43.20 42.96 19.15
CA ARG A 159 -44.11 44.12 19.02
C ARG A 159 -43.83 44.98 17.79
N GLU A 160 -42.57 45.08 17.37
CA GLU A 160 -42.10 46.07 16.38
C GLU A 160 -41.50 45.43 15.12
N GLY A 161 -41.18 44.13 15.16
CA GLY A 161 -40.41 43.43 14.13
C GLY A 161 -38.92 43.73 14.24
N GLY A 162 -38.11 43.18 13.32
CA GLY A 162 -36.66 43.38 13.31
C GLY A 162 -35.90 42.21 12.69
N ARG A 163 -34.66 41.98 13.16
CA ARG A 163 -33.88 40.76 12.89
C ARG A 163 -33.76 39.93 14.17
N THR A 164 -33.83 38.61 14.02
CA THR A 164 -33.68 37.63 15.11
C THR A 164 -32.62 36.58 14.75
N PRO A 165 -31.87 36.02 15.72
CA PRO A 165 -31.19 34.74 15.54
C PRO A 165 -32.19 33.65 15.11
N TRP A 166 -31.71 32.67 14.33
CA TRP A 166 -32.57 31.62 13.77
C TRP A 166 -33.09 30.65 14.84
N GLN A 167 -32.35 30.49 15.93
CA GLN A 167 -32.70 29.71 17.13
C GLN A 167 -33.95 30.24 17.84
N HIS A 168 -34.44 31.43 17.48
CA HIS A 168 -35.73 31.96 17.95
C HIS A 168 -36.81 32.03 16.85
N HIS A 169 -36.52 31.67 15.59
CA HIS A 169 -37.49 31.70 14.49
C HIS A 169 -38.04 30.29 14.22
N GLN A 170 -39.26 30.00 14.69
CA GLN A 170 -39.86 28.67 14.69
C GLN A 170 -39.77 27.96 13.31
N PRO A 171 -40.15 28.54 12.16
CA PRO A 171 -39.98 27.91 10.85
C PRO A 171 -38.54 27.58 10.45
N SER A 172 -37.54 28.33 10.92
CA SER A 172 -36.12 28.00 10.69
C SER A 172 -35.65 26.86 11.58
N ILE A 173 -36.15 26.78 12.83
CA ILE A 173 -35.91 25.66 13.73
C ILE A 173 -36.53 24.37 13.16
N ASP A 174 -37.77 24.45 12.67
CA ASP A 174 -38.48 23.33 12.06
C ASP A 174 -37.81 22.86 10.76
N SER A 175 -37.35 23.80 9.91
CA SER A 175 -36.54 23.49 8.73
C SER A 175 -35.25 22.76 9.12
N ASN A 176 -34.52 23.29 10.11
CA ASN A 176 -33.26 22.70 10.56
C ASN A 176 -33.46 21.30 11.14
N PHE A 177 -34.49 21.12 11.98
CA PHE A 177 -34.81 19.82 12.59
C PHE A 177 -35.18 18.77 11.54
N LEU A 178 -35.99 19.13 10.53
CA LEU A 178 -36.34 18.23 9.43
C LEU A 178 -35.11 17.77 8.65
N LEU A 179 -34.27 18.72 8.23
CA LEU A 179 -33.06 18.43 7.45
C LEU A 179 -32.04 17.63 8.27
N VAL A 180 -31.88 17.91 9.57
CA VAL A 180 -30.99 17.13 10.47
C VAL A 180 -31.51 15.70 10.66
N SER A 181 -32.81 15.49 10.79
CA SER A 181 -33.39 14.13 10.83
C SER A 181 -33.08 13.39 9.53
N GLN A 182 -33.37 14.01 8.38
CA GLN A 182 -33.12 13.43 7.06
C GLN A 182 -31.62 13.14 6.81
N ALA A 183 -30.72 13.96 7.35
CA ALA A 183 -29.28 13.72 7.30
C ALA A 183 -28.89 12.46 8.09
N LEU A 184 -29.35 12.35 9.33
CA LEU A 184 -29.06 11.20 10.19
C LEU A 184 -29.69 9.91 9.64
N ASP A 185 -30.94 9.97 9.14
CA ASP A 185 -31.63 8.84 8.51
C ASP A 185 -30.87 8.34 7.24
N LEU A 186 -30.26 9.25 6.46
CA LEU A 186 -29.46 8.89 5.28
C LEU A 186 -28.06 8.39 5.63
N MET A 187 -27.39 8.98 6.62
CA MET A 187 -26.09 8.48 7.09
C MET A 187 -26.25 7.07 7.68
N GLU A 188 -27.34 6.80 8.41
CA GLU A 188 -27.67 5.48 8.92
C GLU A 188 -27.98 4.48 7.80
N GLN A 189 -28.70 4.88 6.74
CA GLN A 189 -28.92 4.02 5.57
C GLN A 189 -27.58 3.65 4.89
N ILE A 190 -26.70 4.63 4.67
CA ILE A 190 -25.37 4.40 4.07
C ILE A 190 -24.52 3.48 4.96
N ARG A 191 -24.54 3.70 6.28
CA ARG A 191 -23.85 2.86 7.26
C ARG A 191 -24.35 1.42 7.26
N GLN A 192 -25.67 1.21 7.14
CA GLN A 192 -26.24 -0.14 7.15
C GLN A 192 -25.95 -0.89 5.84
N ALA A 193 -26.11 -0.25 4.68
CA ALA A 193 -25.74 -0.86 3.40
C ALA A 193 -24.25 -1.30 3.37
N GLY A 194 -23.36 -0.50 3.97
CA GLY A 194 -21.94 -0.86 4.11
C GLY A 194 -21.70 -2.08 5.01
N LEU A 195 -22.48 -2.25 6.08
CA LEU A 195 -22.44 -3.46 6.90
C LEU A 195 -23.03 -4.68 6.18
N ASP A 196 -24.12 -4.50 5.45
CA ASP A 196 -24.79 -5.59 4.73
C ASP A 196 -23.91 -6.10 3.56
N LEU A 197 -23.16 -5.20 2.90
CA LEU A 197 -22.10 -5.56 1.94
C LEU A 197 -20.96 -6.33 2.62
N ALA A 198 -20.42 -5.81 3.73
CA ALA A 198 -19.34 -6.46 4.46
C ALA A 198 -19.74 -7.87 4.94
N GLN A 199 -20.91 -8.00 5.58
CA GLN A 199 -21.45 -9.28 6.03
C GLN A 199 -21.75 -10.24 4.87
N GLY A 200 -22.12 -9.72 3.70
CA GLY A 200 -22.26 -10.53 2.48
C GLY A 200 -20.93 -11.13 2.03
N LEU A 201 -19.87 -10.33 1.98
CA LEU A 201 -18.52 -10.75 1.58
C LEU A 201 -17.86 -11.64 2.63
N ASP A 202 -17.94 -11.30 3.92
CA ASP A 202 -17.47 -12.14 5.04
C ASP A 202 -18.24 -13.47 5.15
N GLY A 203 -19.45 -13.53 4.59
CA GLY A 203 -20.29 -14.72 4.51
C GLY A 203 -19.96 -15.65 3.33
N LEU A 204 -19.03 -15.27 2.44
CA LEU A 204 -18.53 -16.15 1.38
C LEU A 204 -17.55 -17.16 1.99
N ASP A 205 -17.88 -18.44 1.89
CA ASP A 205 -16.94 -19.52 2.16
C ASP A 205 -16.06 -19.75 0.91
N PRO A 206 -14.75 -19.39 0.92
CA PRO A 206 -13.84 -19.73 -0.18
C PRO A 206 -13.58 -21.23 -0.27
N GLY A 207 -14.12 -22.03 0.66
CA GLY A 207 -13.79 -23.42 0.88
C GLY A 207 -12.42 -23.57 1.54
N THR A 208 -11.94 -24.81 1.58
CA THR A 208 -10.50 -25.04 1.76
C THR A 208 -9.81 -24.62 0.46
N PRO A 209 -8.80 -23.71 0.50
CA PRO A 209 -7.97 -23.44 -0.67
C PRO A 209 -7.40 -24.74 -1.25
N LEU A 210 -7.08 -24.75 -2.54
CA LEU A 210 -6.53 -25.93 -3.22
C LEU A 210 -5.13 -26.30 -2.71
N THR A 211 -5.06 -26.92 -1.52
CA THR A 211 -3.96 -27.80 -1.15
C THR A 211 -3.92 -28.92 -2.20
N PRO A 212 -2.79 -29.13 -2.91
CA PRO A 212 -2.71 -30.20 -3.88
C PRO A 212 -2.95 -31.54 -3.17
N ALA A 213 -4.07 -32.19 -3.49
CA ALA A 213 -4.36 -33.53 -2.99
C ALA A 213 -3.36 -34.50 -3.64
N ALA A 214 -2.23 -34.71 -2.94
CA ALA A 214 -0.99 -35.30 -3.47
C ALA A 214 -1.26 -36.51 -4.38
N SER A 215 -1.19 -36.28 -5.70
CA SER A 215 -1.46 -37.28 -6.72
C SER A 215 -0.15 -37.68 -7.39
N GLU A 216 0.13 -38.99 -7.40
CA GLU A 216 1.45 -39.57 -7.74
C GLU A 216 1.88 -39.40 -9.22
N TYR A 217 1.11 -38.66 -10.04
CA TYR A 217 1.32 -38.51 -11.48
C TYR A 217 1.05 -37.08 -11.92
N GLY A 218 2.09 -36.24 -11.97
CA GLY A 218 1.98 -34.88 -12.49
C GLY A 218 2.14 -34.82 -14.02
N TRP A 219 1.45 -33.87 -14.66
CA TRP A 219 1.76 -33.38 -16.01
C TRP A 219 1.42 -31.89 -16.16
N GLY A 220 2.27 -31.19 -16.92
CA GLY A 220 2.13 -29.76 -17.24
C GLY A 220 1.23 -29.47 -18.46
N PRO A 221 1.17 -28.20 -18.90
CA PRO A 221 0.05 -27.66 -19.68
C PRO A 221 0.13 -27.81 -21.22
N TYR A 222 -0.96 -27.36 -21.86
CA TYR A 222 -1.27 -27.16 -23.28
C TYR A 222 -1.95 -28.29 -24.06
N ALA A 223 -3.23 -28.03 -24.40
CA ALA A 223 -3.95 -28.59 -25.54
C ALA A 223 -4.77 -27.45 -26.22
N PRO A 224 -5.15 -27.53 -27.53
CA PRO A 224 -5.22 -26.33 -28.37
C PRO A 224 -6.59 -26.05 -29.04
N GLY A 225 -6.80 -24.82 -29.54
CA GLY A 225 -7.52 -24.65 -30.81
C GLY A 225 -8.59 -23.58 -31.00
N VAL A 226 -8.44 -22.35 -30.49
CA VAL A 226 -9.21 -21.19 -31.01
C VAL A 226 -8.25 -20.09 -31.49
N GLN A 227 -8.46 -19.57 -32.70
CA GLN A 227 -7.57 -18.56 -33.29
C GLN A 227 -8.04 -17.13 -33.00
N ALA A 228 -7.27 -16.40 -32.20
CA ALA A 228 -7.28 -14.94 -32.13
C ALA A 228 -6.07 -14.35 -32.89
N PRO A 229 -6.17 -13.16 -33.50
CA PRO A 229 -5.18 -12.69 -34.46
C PRO A 229 -3.92 -12.06 -33.82
N GLY A 230 -2.77 -12.26 -34.46
CA GLY A 230 -1.66 -11.29 -34.43
C GLY A 230 -0.39 -11.66 -33.67
N TRP A 231 -0.47 -12.47 -32.60
CA TRP A 231 0.67 -12.77 -31.73
C TRP A 231 1.81 -13.52 -32.43
N ARG A 232 2.82 -12.77 -32.90
CA ARG A 232 4.07 -13.31 -33.46
C ARG A 232 5.14 -13.46 -32.39
N PHE A 233 4.99 -14.48 -31.55
CA PHE A 233 6.14 -15.02 -30.83
C PHE A 233 7.23 -15.40 -31.85
N ARG A 234 8.46 -14.92 -31.64
CA ARG A 234 9.61 -15.50 -32.35
C ARG A 234 9.76 -16.92 -31.81
N GLN A 235 9.90 -17.90 -32.69
CA GLN A 235 10.26 -19.25 -32.27
C GLN A 235 11.62 -19.21 -31.57
N ALA A 236 11.63 -19.41 -30.25
CA ALA A 236 12.81 -19.87 -29.56
C ALA A 236 13.21 -21.25 -30.14
N PRO A 237 14.51 -21.60 -30.18
CA PRO A 237 14.91 -22.96 -30.50
C PRO A 237 14.28 -23.91 -29.45
N ALA A 238 13.71 -25.03 -29.91
CA ALA A 238 13.09 -26.00 -29.01
C ALA A 238 14.14 -26.55 -28.04
N ALA A 239 14.00 -26.21 -26.76
CA ALA A 239 14.83 -26.74 -25.69
C ALA A 239 14.44 -28.19 -25.40
N ASP A 240 15.43 -29.08 -25.31
CA ASP A 240 15.20 -30.46 -24.92
C ASP A 240 14.96 -30.55 -23.41
N VAL A 241 13.75 -30.93 -23.02
CA VAL A 241 13.33 -31.16 -21.64
C VAL A 241 13.12 -32.66 -21.33
N SER A 242 13.55 -33.55 -22.24
CA SER A 242 13.44 -35.00 -22.02
C SER A 242 14.31 -35.44 -20.84
N GLY A 243 13.73 -36.23 -19.93
CA GLY A 243 14.33 -36.58 -18.64
C GLY A 243 13.74 -35.83 -17.44
N PHE A 244 12.83 -34.86 -17.64
CA PHE A 244 11.99 -34.35 -16.56
C PHE A 244 10.99 -35.42 -16.09
N ALA A 245 10.92 -35.65 -14.77
CA ALA A 245 9.96 -36.54 -14.14
C ALA A 245 9.02 -35.70 -13.25
N PRO A 246 7.78 -35.39 -13.70
CA PRO A 246 6.85 -34.60 -12.90
C PRO A 246 6.23 -35.47 -11.80
N GLY A 247 6.84 -35.43 -10.62
CA GLY A 247 6.46 -36.28 -9.48
C GLY A 247 6.88 -35.76 -8.10
N GLN A 248 7.25 -34.48 -7.98
CA GLN A 248 7.39 -33.81 -6.68
C GLN A 248 6.60 -32.51 -6.71
N ASP A 249 5.80 -32.28 -5.68
CA ASP A 249 4.99 -31.08 -5.50
C ASP A 249 5.86 -29.95 -4.93
N VAL A 250 6.67 -29.36 -5.82
CA VAL A 250 7.66 -28.34 -5.44
C VAL A 250 7.01 -26.96 -5.27
N LEU A 251 5.91 -26.68 -5.97
CA LEU A 251 5.27 -25.35 -5.95
C LEU A 251 4.48 -25.10 -4.65
N GLY A 252 4.04 -26.16 -3.95
CA GLY A 252 3.53 -26.10 -2.58
C GLY A 252 4.57 -26.42 -1.49
N GLY A 253 5.85 -26.57 -1.86
CA GLY A 253 6.92 -26.97 -0.94
C GLY A 253 7.48 -25.82 -0.10
N THR A 254 8.22 -26.17 0.96
CA THR A 254 9.01 -25.18 1.73
C THR A 254 10.17 -24.64 0.89
N ALA A 255 10.75 -23.50 1.29
CA ALA A 255 11.92 -22.91 0.62
C ALA A 255 13.08 -23.92 0.47
N ASP A 256 13.33 -24.77 1.49
CA ASP A 256 14.33 -25.84 1.42
C ASP A 256 14.01 -26.91 0.36
N GLN A 257 12.73 -27.25 0.21
CA GLN A 257 12.28 -28.26 -0.76
C GLN A 257 12.37 -27.72 -2.19
N VAL A 258 11.98 -26.46 -2.41
CA VAL A 258 12.24 -25.74 -3.66
C VAL A 258 13.74 -25.66 -3.93
N ARG A 259 14.55 -25.34 -2.91
CA ARG A 259 15.99 -25.20 -3.06
C ARG A 259 16.66 -26.51 -3.48
N ALA A 260 16.34 -27.61 -2.79
CA ALA A 260 16.84 -28.95 -3.12
C ALA A 260 16.45 -29.39 -4.54
N TRP A 261 15.23 -29.06 -4.99
CA TRP A 261 14.81 -29.26 -6.38
C TRP A 261 15.64 -28.41 -7.35
N TRP A 262 15.78 -27.11 -7.09
CA TRP A 262 16.50 -26.17 -7.95
C TRP A 262 17.97 -26.57 -8.13
N ASP A 263 18.62 -27.02 -7.05
CA ASP A 263 19.99 -27.51 -7.08
C ASP A 263 20.14 -28.78 -7.92
N ALA A 264 19.16 -29.69 -7.89
CA ALA A 264 19.15 -30.90 -8.72
C ALA A 264 18.97 -30.61 -10.23
N LEU A 265 18.50 -29.43 -10.62
CA LEU A 265 18.35 -29.04 -12.02
C LEU A 265 19.70 -28.69 -12.66
N THR A 266 19.92 -29.17 -13.89
CA THR A 266 21.03 -28.70 -14.73
C THR A 266 20.83 -27.23 -15.15
N PRO A 267 21.91 -26.49 -15.49
CA PRO A 267 21.79 -25.10 -15.95
C PRO A 267 20.86 -24.92 -17.18
N ALA A 268 20.77 -25.92 -18.06
CA ALA A 268 19.86 -25.90 -19.19
C ALA A 268 18.38 -25.99 -18.75
N GLN A 269 18.06 -26.84 -17.77
CA GLN A 269 16.71 -26.94 -17.20
C GLN A 269 16.33 -25.67 -16.43
N ARG A 270 17.24 -25.10 -15.63
CA ARG A 270 17.04 -23.81 -14.95
C ARG A 270 16.70 -22.71 -15.94
N SER A 271 17.50 -22.56 -17.01
CA SER A 271 17.27 -21.58 -18.08
C SER A 271 15.95 -21.81 -18.84
N ALA A 272 15.57 -23.07 -19.09
CA ALA A 272 14.29 -23.39 -19.71
C ALA A 272 13.09 -22.99 -18.82
N LEU A 273 13.15 -23.23 -17.51
CA LEU A 273 12.10 -22.86 -16.55
C LEU A 273 12.00 -21.34 -16.39
N ILE A 274 13.14 -20.64 -16.25
CA ILE A 274 13.20 -19.16 -16.25
C ILE A 274 12.49 -18.59 -17.50
N THR A 275 12.69 -19.22 -18.66
CA THR A 275 12.07 -18.77 -19.92
C THR A 275 10.59 -19.13 -20.04
N ALA A 276 10.16 -20.27 -19.51
CA ALA A 276 8.81 -20.81 -19.69
C ALA A 276 7.80 -20.41 -18.61
N MET A 277 8.26 -20.13 -17.39
CA MET A 277 7.43 -19.76 -16.24
C MET A 277 8.08 -18.63 -15.40
N PRO A 278 8.42 -17.48 -16.02
CA PRO A 278 9.17 -16.42 -15.35
C PRO A 278 8.44 -15.81 -14.15
N LEU A 279 7.10 -15.75 -14.14
CA LEU A 279 6.36 -15.22 -12.99
C LEU A 279 6.48 -16.13 -11.75
N VAL A 280 6.59 -17.45 -11.96
CA VAL A 280 6.81 -18.42 -10.89
C VAL A 280 8.26 -18.31 -10.40
N ILE A 281 9.24 -18.52 -11.29
CA ILE A 281 10.67 -18.54 -10.90
C ILE A 281 11.15 -17.16 -10.38
N GLY A 282 10.52 -16.08 -10.82
CA GLY A 282 10.77 -14.71 -10.36
C GLY A 282 10.33 -14.41 -8.93
N ASN A 283 9.43 -15.22 -8.36
CA ASN A 283 8.85 -14.97 -7.04
C ASN A 283 8.93 -16.18 -6.07
N LEU A 284 9.24 -17.39 -6.57
CA LEU A 284 9.24 -18.62 -5.79
C LEU A 284 10.37 -18.66 -4.74
N ASN A 285 9.99 -18.76 -3.47
CA ASN A 285 10.89 -18.89 -2.34
C ASN A 285 11.72 -20.18 -2.40
N GLY A 286 13.02 -20.09 -2.10
CA GLY A 286 13.99 -21.18 -2.31
C GLY A 286 14.73 -21.14 -3.65
N VAL A 287 14.30 -20.33 -4.62
CA VAL A 287 15.10 -20.02 -5.81
C VAL A 287 16.16 -18.94 -5.46
N PRO A 288 17.44 -19.12 -5.84
CA PRO A 288 18.48 -18.10 -5.64
C PRO A 288 18.14 -16.76 -6.32
N LEU A 289 18.40 -15.64 -5.61
CA LEU A 289 18.01 -14.28 -6.02
C LEU A 289 18.39 -13.92 -7.46
N LYS A 290 19.60 -14.29 -7.90
CA LYS A 290 20.07 -14.05 -9.28
C LYS A 290 19.14 -14.65 -10.33
N TYR A 291 18.62 -15.86 -10.09
CA TYR A 291 17.72 -16.52 -11.03
C TYR A 291 16.30 -15.95 -10.96
N ARG A 292 15.88 -15.45 -9.79
CA ARG A 292 14.66 -14.62 -9.69
C ARG A 292 14.81 -13.34 -10.53
N ALA A 293 15.96 -12.67 -10.47
CA ALA A 293 16.25 -11.49 -11.30
C ALA A 293 16.33 -11.78 -12.81
N GLU A 294 16.91 -12.92 -13.22
CA GLU A 294 16.88 -13.39 -14.60
C GLU A 294 15.43 -13.61 -15.09
N ALA A 295 14.55 -14.16 -14.26
CA ALA A 295 13.12 -14.35 -14.56
C ALA A 295 12.31 -13.05 -14.53
N ASN A 296 12.49 -12.18 -13.54
CA ASN A 296 11.79 -10.89 -13.43
C ASN A 296 12.20 -9.90 -14.52
N THR A 297 13.40 -10.01 -15.08
CA THR A 297 13.78 -9.30 -16.32
C THR A 297 12.82 -9.64 -17.47
N ILE A 298 12.35 -10.89 -17.55
CA ILE A 298 11.37 -11.34 -18.54
C ILE A 298 9.97 -10.84 -18.16
N ASN A 299 9.57 -10.91 -16.89
CA ASN A 299 8.26 -10.39 -16.41
C ASN A 299 8.11 -8.90 -16.71
N LEU A 300 9.09 -8.07 -16.34
CA LEU A 300 9.13 -6.62 -16.65
C LEU A 300 9.05 -6.37 -18.16
N THR A 301 9.83 -7.11 -18.96
CA THR A 301 9.81 -6.98 -20.43
C THR A 301 8.45 -7.35 -21.03
N GLY A 302 7.79 -8.37 -20.47
CA GLY A 302 6.44 -8.78 -20.82
C GLY A 302 5.41 -7.72 -20.47
N GLU A 303 5.47 -7.16 -19.27
CA GLU A 303 4.50 -6.17 -18.80
C GLU A 303 4.65 -4.83 -19.52
N ILE A 304 5.87 -4.36 -19.80
CA ILE A 304 6.12 -3.22 -20.70
C ILE A 304 5.49 -3.48 -22.08
N ALA A 305 5.52 -4.71 -22.58
CA ALA A 305 4.89 -5.06 -23.86
C ALA A 305 3.35 -5.10 -23.77
N ASN A 306 2.77 -5.56 -22.65
CA ASN A 306 1.34 -5.52 -22.38
C ASN A 306 0.83 -4.07 -22.34
N LEU A 307 1.44 -3.23 -21.50
CA LEU A 307 1.08 -1.82 -21.34
C LEU A 307 1.22 -1.02 -22.65
N ARG A 308 2.27 -1.27 -23.43
CA ARG A 308 2.45 -0.66 -24.76
C ARG A 308 1.45 -1.17 -25.79
N ALA A 309 1.03 -2.43 -25.72
CA ALA A 309 -0.04 -2.97 -26.56
C ALA A 309 -1.39 -2.34 -26.22
N GLU A 310 -1.64 -2.08 -24.94
CA GLU A 310 -2.85 -1.41 -24.46
C GLU A 310 -2.88 0.09 -24.83
N GLN A 311 -1.74 0.80 -24.73
CA GLN A 311 -1.62 2.14 -25.33
C GLN A 311 -1.97 2.13 -26.82
N ALA A 312 -1.49 1.13 -27.57
CA ALA A 312 -1.81 0.98 -28.99
C ALA A 312 -3.28 0.59 -29.26
N ARG A 313 -3.97 -0.06 -28.31
CA ARG A 313 -5.44 -0.28 -28.35
C ARG A 313 -6.18 1.05 -28.19
N ILE A 314 -5.83 1.82 -27.17
CA ILE A 314 -6.47 3.09 -26.84
C ILE A 314 -6.23 4.12 -27.96
N ASP A 315 -5.03 4.19 -28.55
CA ASP A 315 -4.72 5.04 -29.70
C ASP A 315 -5.62 4.70 -30.93
N GLN A 316 -5.91 3.43 -31.16
CA GLN A 316 -6.84 2.99 -32.22
C GLN A 316 -8.29 3.38 -31.90
N GLU A 317 -8.72 3.26 -30.65
CA GLU A 317 -10.05 3.68 -30.20
C GLU A 317 -10.22 5.20 -30.31
N MET A 318 -9.21 5.98 -29.88
CA MET A 318 -9.15 7.43 -30.07
C MET A 318 -9.22 7.81 -31.55
N ALA A 319 -8.54 7.08 -32.44
CA ALA A 319 -8.63 7.31 -33.88
C ALA A 319 -10.04 7.01 -34.44
N ALA A 320 -10.70 5.96 -33.95
CA ALA A 320 -12.08 5.63 -34.32
C ALA A 320 -13.09 6.69 -33.83
N VAL A 321 -12.96 7.16 -32.59
CA VAL A 321 -13.80 8.25 -32.03
C VAL A 321 -13.53 9.59 -32.76
N GLN A 322 -12.27 9.86 -33.14
CA GLN A 322 -11.93 11.01 -33.99
C GLN A 322 -12.57 10.92 -35.39
N ALA A 323 -12.67 9.73 -35.98
CA ALA A 323 -13.37 9.55 -37.26
C ALA A 323 -14.87 9.88 -37.16
N GLN A 324 -15.52 9.57 -36.03
CA GLN A 324 -16.93 9.93 -35.79
C GLN A 324 -17.17 11.45 -35.74
N ARG A 325 -16.14 12.26 -35.45
CA ARG A 325 -16.19 13.74 -35.44
C ARG A 325 -16.52 14.34 -36.81
N PHE A 326 -16.32 13.59 -37.89
CA PHE A 326 -16.70 13.97 -39.26
C PHE A 326 -18.09 13.43 -39.67
N GLY A 327 -18.83 12.82 -38.74
CA GLY A 327 -20.13 12.17 -38.96
C GLY A 327 -21.32 12.92 -38.35
N ARG A 328 -22.12 12.22 -37.54
CA ARG A 328 -23.37 12.73 -36.91
C ARG A 328 -23.33 12.77 -35.37
N GLY A 329 -22.20 12.47 -34.74
CA GLY A 329 -22.11 12.43 -33.27
C GLY A 329 -22.14 13.83 -32.62
N ASN A 330 -22.54 13.89 -31.35
CA ASN A 330 -22.52 15.13 -30.57
C ASN A 330 -21.06 15.56 -30.29
N PRO A 331 -20.63 16.76 -30.71
CA PRO A 331 -19.25 17.22 -30.51
C PRO A 331 -18.79 17.25 -29.05
N MET A 332 -19.70 17.48 -28.08
CA MET A 332 -19.33 17.48 -26.66
C MET A 332 -19.06 16.07 -26.13
N GLN A 333 -19.85 15.08 -26.54
CA GLN A 333 -19.65 13.68 -26.12
C GLN A 333 -18.36 13.11 -26.74
N ILE A 334 -18.09 13.41 -28.02
CA ILE A 334 -16.83 13.05 -28.68
C ILE A 334 -15.62 13.71 -28.00
N ALA A 335 -15.74 14.98 -27.57
CA ALA A 335 -14.66 15.67 -26.86
C ALA A 335 -14.40 15.10 -25.46
N ALA A 336 -15.46 14.73 -24.72
CA ALA A 336 -15.34 14.09 -23.41
C ALA A 336 -14.69 12.70 -23.52
N GLU A 337 -15.12 11.88 -24.48
CA GLU A 337 -14.58 10.52 -24.66
C GLU A 337 -13.11 10.53 -25.11
N LEU A 338 -12.72 11.45 -25.99
CA LEU A 338 -11.31 11.64 -26.34
C LEU A 338 -10.44 12.15 -25.19
N LEU A 339 -11.03 12.86 -24.22
CA LEU A 339 -10.33 13.26 -23.00
C LEU A 339 -10.19 12.07 -22.03
N ARG A 340 -11.23 11.23 -21.90
CA ARG A 340 -11.24 9.99 -21.11
C ARG A 340 -10.16 9.02 -21.62
N LEU A 341 -10.22 8.65 -22.90
CA LEU A 341 -9.26 7.76 -23.54
C LEU A 341 -7.83 8.32 -23.51
N LYS A 342 -7.63 9.64 -23.68
CA LYS A 342 -6.29 10.22 -23.54
C LYS A 342 -5.77 10.07 -22.11
N ALA A 343 -6.60 10.31 -21.09
CA ALA A 343 -6.21 10.12 -19.70
C ALA A 343 -5.91 8.65 -19.38
N GLU A 344 -6.65 7.71 -19.97
CA GLU A 344 -6.39 6.26 -19.89
C GLU A 344 -5.00 5.92 -20.47
N ARG A 345 -4.72 6.34 -21.72
CA ARG A 345 -3.43 6.13 -22.40
C ARG A 345 -2.25 6.81 -21.69
N ASP A 346 -2.46 8.00 -21.14
CA ASP A 346 -1.44 8.76 -20.40
C ASP A 346 -1.18 8.22 -18.98
N ARG A 347 -2.11 7.45 -18.37
CA ARG A 347 -1.84 6.75 -17.10
C ARG A 347 -0.80 5.64 -17.28
N LEU A 348 -0.85 4.92 -18.40
CA LEU A 348 0.07 3.82 -18.72
C LEU A 348 1.53 4.28 -18.95
N ASP A 349 1.74 5.57 -19.21
CA ASP A 349 3.06 6.15 -19.51
C ASP A 349 4.04 6.08 -18.33
N GLU A 350 3.57 6.12 -17.07
CA GLU A 350 4.45 6.08 -15.89
C GLU A 350 4.87 4.64 -15.52
N PRO A 351 3.99 3.63 -15.41
CA PRO A 351 4.41 2.23 -15.23
C PRO A 351 5.37 1.75 -16.33
N ILE A 352 5.15 2.18 -17.59
CA ILE A 352 6.08 1.89 -18.69
C ILE A 352 7.47 2.48 -18.44
N ARG A 353 7.56 3.76 -18.03
CA ARG A 353 8.85 4.40 -17.69
C ARG A 353 9.54 3.70 -16.52
N GLU A 354 8.77 3.30 -15.51
CA GLU A 354 9.29 2.69 -14.29
C GLU A 354 9.88 1.31 -14.54
N TYR A 355 9.14 0.43 -15.21
CA TYR A 355 9.62 -0.90 -15.56
C TYR A 355 10.79 -0.82 -16.56
N GLU A 356 10.80 0.17 -17.46
CA GLU A 356 11.96 0.45 -18.31
C GLU A 356 13.18 0.93 -17.53
N HIS A 357 13.04 1.76 -16.50
CA HIS A 357 14.14 2.22 -15.64
C HIS A 357 14.91 1.05 -15.02
N TYR A 358 14.20 0.06 -14.46
CA TYR A 358 14.82 -1.16 -13.92
C TYR A 358 15.56 -2.01 -14.97
N LEU A 359 15.06 -2.08 -16.21
CA LEU A 359 15.79 -2.74 -17.29
C LEU A 359 17.07 -1.99 -17.72
N HIS A 360 17.07 -0.65 -17.64
CA HIS A 360 18.26 0.16 -17.96
C HIS A 360 19.33 0.15 -16.85
N LEU A 361 18.94 0.01 -15.58
CA LEU A 361 19.82 -0.02 -14.40
C LEU A 361 20.82 -1.20 -14.35
N ARG A 362 20.65 -2.21 -15.21
CA ARG A 362 21.65 -3.25 -15.49
C ARG A 362 22.86 -2.73 -16.29
N THR A 363 22.92 -1.42 -16.57
CA THR A 363 24.05 -0.69 -17.15
C THR A 363 24.36 0.59 -16.34
N PRO A 364 25.59 1.14 -16.38
CA PRO A 364 25.92 2.35 -15.64
C PRO A 364 25.14 3.58 -16.13
N GLN A 365 24.25 4.11 -15.27
CA GLN A 365 23.46 5.32 -15.54
C GLN A 365 23.84 6.46 -14.60
N ASN A 366 23.81 7.70 -15.10
CA ASN A 366 23.91 8.89 -14.25
C ASN A 366 22.50 9.36 -13.90
N GLU A 367 22.19 9.45 -12.62
CA GLU A 367 20.86 9.79 -12.11
C GLU A 367 20.93 10.96 -11.13
N TYR A 368 19.78 11.35 -10.59
CA TYR A 368 19.67 12.38 -9.57
C TYR A 368 18.76 11.88 -8.44
N ASP A 369 19.15 12.12 -7.19
CA ASP A 369 18.38 11.70 -6.00
C ASP A 369 17.16 12.62 -5.73
N GLU A 370 16.40 12.33 -4.67
CA GLU A 370 15.21 13.11 -4.28
C GLU A 370 15.51 14.57 -3.87
N ASN A 371 16.80 14.94 -3.76
CA ASN A 371 17.28 16.32 -3.54
C ASN A 371 18.04 16.89 -4.76
N GLY A 372 18.07 16.19 -5.90
CA GLY A 372 18.70 16.64 -7.13
C GLY A 372 20.23 16.53 -7.19
N ARG A 373 20.86 15.75 -6.30
CA ARG A 373 22.32 15.48 -6.35
C ARG A 373 22.60 14.35 -7.33
N ARG A 374 23.63 14.49 -8.17
CA ARG A 374 23.94 13.51 -9.24
C ARG A 374 24.61 12.25 -8.69
N THR A 375 23.97 11.11 -8.84
CA THR A 375 24.50 9.77 -8.52
C THR A 375 24.88 9.02 -9.80
N THR A 376 25.53 7.86 -9.65
CA THR A 376 25.71 6.89 -10.73
C THR A 376 25.28 5.53 -10.22
N ARG A 377 24.26 4.91 -10.81
CA ARG A 377 23.80 3.55 -10.44
C ARG A 377 24.33 2.49 -11.39
N THR A 378 24.55 1.30 -10.83
CA THR A 378 24.93 0.07 -11.53
C THR A 378 24.40 -1.12 -10.76
N ASN A 379 23.86 -2.12 -11.47
CA ASN A 379 23.49 -3.43 -10.93
C ASN A 379 22.42 -3.34 -9.82
N VAL A 380 21.33 -2.63 -10.10
CA VAL A 380 20.05 -2.87 -9.43
C VAL A 380 19.39 -4.06 -10.12
N GLU A 381 18.90 -5.03 -9.36
CA GLU A 381 18.18 -6.18 -9.91
C GLU A 381 16.84 -6.40 -9.20
N VAL A 382 15.77 -6.57 -9.96
CA VAL A 382 14.42 -6.81 -9.44
C VAL A 382 14.27 -8.30 -9.11
N VAL A 383 14.27 -8.64 -7.82
CA VAL A 383 14.31 -10.02 -7.30
C VAL A 383 12.97 -10.58 -6.85
N ALA A 384 11.94 -9.74 -6.78
CA ALA A 384 10.52 -10.13 -6.85
C ALA A 384 9.79 -9.16 -7.77
N PHE A 385 8.84 -9.64 -8.57
CA PHE A 385 7.95 -8.81 -9.39
C PHE A 385 6.68 -9.57 -9.76
N ASP A 386 5.54 -9.08 -9.28
CA ASP A 386 4.22 -9.44 -9.76
C ASP A 386 3.33 -8.19 -9.74
N PRO A 387 2.98 -7.61 -10.90
CA PRO A 387 2.19 -6.38 -10.97
C PRO A 387 0.72 -6.60 -10.56
N THR A 388 0.23 -7.85 -10.61
CA THR A 388 -1.14 -8.23 -10.24
C THR A 388 -1.30 -8.45 -8.74
N ALA A 389 -0.26 -8.97 -8.07
CA ALA A 389 -0.16 -9.04 -6.62
C ALA A 389 0.43 -7.76 -5.99
N HIS A 390 0.68 -6.72 -6.80
CA HIS A 390 1.33 -5.45 -6.42
C HIS A 390 2.70 -5.62 -5.73
N SER A 391 3.41 -6.71 -6.04
CA SER A 391 4.67 -7.09 -5.43
C SER A 391 5.87 -6.63 -6.26
N ILE A 392 6.85 -6.01 -5.61
CA ILE A 392 8.18 -5.72 -6.16
C ILE A 392 9.24 -5.74 -5.05
N ALA A 393 10.42 -6.28 -5.36
CA ALA A 393 11.59 -6.13 -4.52
C ALA A 393 12.85 -5.96 -5.37
N THR A 394 13.78 -5.10 -4.95
CA THR A 394 15.06 -4.88 -5.62
C THR A 394 16.24 -5.25 -4.71
N TYR A 395 17.33 -5.70 -5.32
CA TYR A 395 18.55 -6.11 -4.64
C TYR A 395 19.75 -5.27 -5.11
N HIS A 396 20.57 -4.86 -4.15
CA HIS A 396 21.84 -4.17 -4.34
C HIS A 396 22.93 -4.96 -3.61
N GLY A 397 23.76 -5.71 -4.34
CA GLY A 397 24.79 -6.53 -3.71
C GLY A 397 25.58 -7.38 -4.69
N ARG A 398 26.15 -8.47 -4.18
CA ARG A 398 26.92 -9.45 -4.95
C ARG A 398 26.35 -10.85 -4.76
N TYR A 399 26.35 -11.64 -5.81
CA TYR A 399 26.06 -13.07 -5.71
C TYR A 399 27.32 -13.89 -5.49
N ASP A 400 27.14 -15.12 -5.03
CA ASP A 400 28.15 -16.18 -5.11
C ASP A 400 28.15 -16.87 -6.51
N GLU A 401 28.73 -18.06 -6.60
CA GLU A 401 28.72 -18.87 -7.82
C GLU A 401 27.38 -19.61 -8.09
N ASN A 402 26.56 -19.81 -7.05
CA ASN A 402 25.25 -20.46 -7.14
C ASN A 402 24.12 -19.48 -7.52
N GLY A 403 24.31 -18.18 -7.26
CA GLY A 403 23.31 -17.13 -7.50
C GLY A 403 22.63 -16.62 -6.24
N ASP A 404 23.13 -17.03 -5.07
CA ASP A 404 22.69 -16.62 -3.73
C ASP A 404 23.44 -15.38 -3.27
N ILE A 405 23.02 -14.76 -2.16
CA ILE A 405 23.77 -13.64 -1.56
C ILE A 405 25.19 -14.12 -1.22
N SER A 406 26.22 -13.41 -1.69
CA SER A 406 27.61 -13.84 -1.50
C SER A 406 27.95 -13.95 -0.02
N ALA A 407 28.61 -15.04 0.39
CA ALA A 407 29.09 -15.23 1.77
C ALA A 407 30.17 -14.22 2.24
N ASN A 408 30.53 -13.24 1.40
CA ASN A 408 31.34 -12.07 1.78
C ASN A 408 30.46 -10.87 2.22
N VAL A 409 29.14 -10.97 2.09
CA VAL A 409 28.14 -10.00 2.56
C VAL A 409 27.85 -10.30 4.03
N GLU A 410 28.60 -9.64 4.91
CA GLU A 410 28.47 -9.77 6.36
C GLU A 410 27.18 -9.12 6.88
N ASN A 411 26.65 -8.08 6.21
CA ASN A 411 25.37 -7.45 6.57
C ASN A 411 24.36 -7.50 5.41
N LEU A 412 23.14 -7.98 5.67
CA LEU A 412 21.99 -7.81 4.77
C LEU A 412 21.04 -6.80 5.38
N GLY A 413 20.87 -5.65 4.71
CA GLY A 413 19.85 -4.68 5.05
C GLY A 413 18.55 -4.91 4.27
N VAL A 414 17.41 -4.89 4.94
CA VAL A 414 16.09 -4.89 4.29
C VAL A 414 15.39 -3.57 4.62
N TYR A 415 15.00 -2.83 3.59
CA TYR A 415 14.26 -1.57 3.68
C TYR A 415 12.81 -1.77 3.24
N VAL A 416 11.87 -1.46 4.12
CA VAL A 416 10.43 -1.51 3.86
C VAL A 416 9.88 -0.08 3.81
N PRO A 417 9.38 0.40 2.67
CA PRO A 417 8.85 1.75 2.51
C PRO A 417 7.42 1.88 3.06
N GLY A 418 6.86 3.08 3.00
CA GLY A 418 5.54 3.39 3.58
C GLY A 418 4.38 3.55 2.58
N THR A 419 3.39 4.31 3.04
CA THR A 419 2.20 4.75 2.30
C THR A 419 2.56 5.28 0.91
N LYS A 420 1.69 4.99 -0.07
CA LYS A 420 1.79 5.34 -1.50
C LYS A 420 2.79 4.57 -2.36
N THR A 421 3.59 3.65 -1.80
CA THR A 421 4.41 2.77 -2.66
C THR A 421 3.52 1.81 -3.45
N ARG A 422 3.91 1.54 -4.69
CA ARG A 422 3.30 0.62 -5.64
C ARG A 422 4.41 0.13 -6.57
N THR A 423 4.13 -0.88 -7.39
CA THR A 423 5.10 -1.37 -8.39
C THR A 423 5.48 -0.30 -9.43
N ASP A 424 4.58 0.63 -9.75
CA ASP A 424 4.75 1.69 -10.76
C ASP A 424 5.39 2.99 -10.24
N ASN A 425 5.84 3.04 -8.98
CA ASN A 425 6.55 4.18 -8.40
C ASN A 425 7.63 3.80 -7.36
N PHE A 426 8.11 2.56 -7.44
CA PHE A 426 9.08 1.99 -6.49
C PHE A 426 10.48 2.62 -6.56
N ASN A 427 10.79 3.41 -7.58
CA ASN A 427 12.10 4.04 -7.79
C ASN A 427 12.59 4.89 -6.60
N GLY A 428 11.68 5.46 -5.80
CA GLY A 428 11.99 6.22 -4.59
C GLY A 428 12.40 5.33 -3.41
N ALA A 429 11.82 4.13 -3.30
CA ALA A 429 12.22 3.14 -2.31
C ALA A 429 13.57 2.51 -2.70
N ASP A 430 13.73 2.15 -3.98
CA ASP A 430 15.00 1.70 -4.56
C ASP A 430 16.12 2.74 -4.37
N ALA A 431 15.83 4.04 -4.58
CA ALA A 431 16.80 5.11 -4.39
C ALA A 431 17.36 5.15 -2.96
N ARG A 432 16.52 4.93 -1.94
CA ARG A 432 16.96 4.91 -0.54
C ARG A 432 17.78 3.66 -0.23
N ALA A 433 17.32 2.48 -0.61
CA ALA A 433 18.08 1.24 -0.45
C ALA A 433 19.42 1.28 -1.21
N TYR A 434 19.47 1.86 -2.42
CA TYR A 434 20.70 2.06 -3.18
C TYR A 434 21.65 3.05 -2.49
N ASN A 435 21.14 4.19 -1.98
CA ASN A 435 21.95 5.16 -1.27
C ASN A 435 22.53 4.55 0.03
N LEU A 436 21.72 3.80 0.78
CA LEU A 436 22.14 3.05 1.97
C LEU A 436 23.19 1.99 1.64
N TYR A 437 23.05 1.28 0.51
CA TYR A 437 24.05 0.34 -0.02
C TYR A 437 25.37 1.05 -0.32
N VAL A 438 25.35 2.19 -1.02
CA VAL A 438 26.56 2.97 -1.33
C VAL A 438 27.23 3.50 -0.06
N GLY A 439 26.46 4.03 0.89
CA GLY A 439 26.97 4.51 2.19
C GLY A 439 27.63 3.40 3.00
N SER A 440 26.95 2.25 3.12
CA SER A 440 27.41 1.08 3.88
C SER A 440 28.62 0.37 3.25
N ASN A 441 28.89 0.59 1.96
CA ASN A 441 30.05 0.02 1.27
C ASN A 441 31.17 1.04 1.00
N ALA A 442 31.17 2.18 1.70
CA ALA A 442 32.30 3.10 1.71
C ALA A 442 33.57 2.40 2.27
N GLU A 443 34.75 2.88 1.85
CA GLU A 443 36.07 2.30 2.21
C GLU A 443 36.27 2.06 3.71
N LYS A 444 35.69 2.90 4.58
CA LYS A 444 35.77 2.76 6.05
C LYS A 444 35.03 1.54 6.62
N PHE A 445 34.07 0.98 5.89
CA PHE A 445 33.28 -0.19 6.29
C PHE A 445 33.71 -1.48 5.57
N GLY A 446 34.35 -1.36 4.41
CA GLY A 446 34.85 -2.48 3.60
C GLY A 446 33.96 -2.76 2.38
N PRO A 447 34.37 -2.33 1.16
CA PRO A 447 33.51 -2.38 -0.02
C PRO A 447 33.08 -3.80 -0.47
N GLY A 448 31.78 -4.07 -0.39
CA GLY A 448 31.14 -5.34 -0.74
C GLY A 448 30.68 -6.18 0.44
N ARG A 449 30.81 -5.68 1.69
CA ARG A 449 30.41 -6.37 2.93
C ARG A 449 28.94 -6.15 3.33
N THR A 450 28.26 -5.17 2.75
CA THR A 450 26.81 -4.95 2.97
C THR A 450 26.06 -5.10 1.66
N ALA A 451 24.93 -5.80 1.68
CA ALA A 451 23.93 -5.77 0.62
C ALA A 451 22.64 -5.15 1.14
N MET A 452 21.83 -4.59 0.25
CA MET A 452 20.52 -4.01 0.58
C MET A 452 19.43 -4.62 -0.30
N ILE A 453 18.25 -4.79 0.28
CA ILE A 453 16.99 -5.07 -0.42
C ILE A 453 16.01 -3.93 -0.15
N ALA A 454 15.36 -3.38 -1.17
CA ALA A 454 14.09 -2.68 -0.98
C ALA A 454 12.96 -3.69 -1.23
N TRP A 455 11.94 -3.72 -0.37
CA TRP A 455 10.86 -4.72 -0.44
C TRP A 455 9.47 -4.09 -0.32
N ALA A 456 8.56 -4.47 -1.22
CA ALA A 456 7.13 -4.23 -1.12
C ALA A 456 6.37 -5.45 -1.68
N GLY A 457 5.99 -6.40 -0.83
CA GLY A 457 5.39 -7.68 -1.26
C GLY A 457 3.87 -7.68 -1.52
N GLY A 458 3.25 -6.52 -1.74
CA GLY A 458 1.79 -6.39 -1.82
C GLY A 458 1.29 -4.95 -1.85
N GLU A 459 -0.02 -4.77 -1.69
CA GLU A 459 -0.67 -3.45 -1.65
C GLU A 459 -0.25 -2.66 -0.39
N PHE A 460 0.16 -1.40 -0.55
CA PHE A 460 0.35 -0.45 0.55
C PHE A 460 -0.78 0.60 0.52
N PRO A 461 -1.14 1.24 1.65
CA PRO A 461 -2.20 2.24 1.67
C PRO A 461 -1.88 3.39 0.70
N THR A 462 -2.83 3.77 -0.16
CA THR A 462 -2.59 4.75 -1.24
C THR A 462 -2.65 6.20 -0.77
N SER A 463 -3.16 6.43 0.44
CA SER A 463 -3.31 7.74 1.06
C SER A 463 -3.08 7.69 2.58
N ILE A 464 -2.81 8.85 3.20
CA ILE A 464 -2.66 8.95 4.66
C ILE A 464 -3.98 8.58 5.38
N PRO A 465 -5.18 8.96 4.88
CA PRO A 465 -6.45 8.44 5.40
C PRO A 465 -6.66 6.92 5.27
N GLU A 466 -6.01 6.22 4.32
CA GLU A 466 -6.03 4.75 4.29
C GLU A 466 -5.02 4.12 5.25
N ALA A 467 -3.97 4.86 5.65
CA ALA A 467 -2.94 4.38 6.54
C ALA A 467 -3.44 4.09 7.98
N ILE A 468 -4.67 4.47 8.34
CA ILE A 468 -5.33 4.01 9.59
C ILE A 468 -5.98 2.63 9.51
N ASN A 469 -5.83 1.92 8.39
CA ASN A 469 -6.31 0.54 8.24
C ASN A 469 -5.16 -0.47 8.39
N GLY A 470 -5.33 -1.47 9.25
CA GLY A 470 -4.32 -2.50 9.55
C GLY A 470 -4.14 -3.55 8.47
N LYS A 471 -5.15 -3.73 7.60
CA LYS A 471 -5.22 -4.83 6.62
C LYS A 471 -3.95 -5.00 5.78
N TYR A 472 -3.31 -3.89 5.42
CA TYR A 472 -2.13 -3.91 4.57
C TYR A 472 -0.93 -4.48 5.32
N ALA A 473 -0.64 -4.02 6.54
CA ALA A 473 0.44 -4.57 7.37
C ALA A 473 0.16 -6.01 7.83
N GLU A 474 -1.12 -6.38 8.00
CA GLU A 474 -1.54 -7.74 8.34
C GLU A 474 -1.35 -8.74 7.19
N ASP A 475 -1.56 -8.31 5.94
CA ASP A 475 -1.23 -9.08 4.73
C ASP A 475 0.29 -9.11 4.45
N LEU A 476 0.96 -7.96 4.57
CA LEU A 476 2.37 -7.80 4.25
C LEU A 476 3.32 -8.42 5.29
N GLY A 477 2.96 -8.41 6.58
CA GLY A 477 3.83 -8.90 7.66
C GLY A 477 4.30 -10.35 7.47
N PRO A 478 3.38 -11.33 7.33
CA PRO A 478 3.74 -12.72 7.03
C PRO A 478 4.52 -12.87 5.73
N LYS A 479 4.20 -12.09 4.69
CA LYS A 479 4.92 -12.10 3.40
C LYS A 479 6.35 -11.60 3.54
N LEU A 480 6.60 -10.59 4.37
CA LEU A 480 7.94 -10.07 4.67
C LEU A 480 8.78 -11.13 5.39
N ARG A 481 8.22 -11.76 6.44
CA ARG A 481 8.84 -12.91 7.13
C ARG A 481 9.24 -14.00 6.14
N ASP A 482 8.30 -14.46 5.33
CA ASP A 482 8.50 -15.60 4.42
C ASP A 482 9.45 -15.26 3.27
N PHE A 483 9.47 -14.01 2.80
CA PHE A 483 10.47 -13.52 1.87
C PHE A 483 11.87 -13.52 2.49
N VAL A 484 12.04 -12.86 3.64
CA VAL A 484 13.35 -12.69 4.31
C VAL A 484 13.98 -14.04 4.64
N ALA A 485 13.21 -14.94 5.28
CA ALA A 485 13.65 -16.29 5.62
C ALA A 485 13.99 -17.17 4.40
N ALA A 486 13.56 -16.79 3.20
CA ALA A 486 13.81 -17.52 1.95
C ALA A 486 14.78 -16.83 0.99
N VAL A 487 15.41 -15.72 1.39
CA VAL A 487 16.48 -15.04 0.63
C VAL A 487 17.78 -14.91 1.41
N ASP A 488 17.74 -14.91 2.74
CA ASP A 488 18.95 -14.92 3.56
C ASP A 488 19.45 -16.34 3.84
N THR A 489 20.24 -16.87 2.89
CA THR A 489 20.87 -18.19 3.00
C THR A 489 22.33 -18.10 3.47
N ARG A 490 22.70 -17.03 4.19
CA ARG A 490 24.08 -16.79 4.64
C ARG A 490 24.38 -17.56 5.94
N PRO A 491 25.67 -17.69 6.34
CA PRO A 491 26.02 -18.28 7.63
C PRO A 491 25.59 -17.39 8.81
N ASP A 492 25.24 -18.02 9.94
CA ASP A 492 24.84 -17.44 11.24
C ASP A 492 25.81 -16.38 11.83
N SER A 493 26.98 -16.19 11.22
CA SER A 493 27.94 -15.14 11.57
C SER A 493 27.74 -13.83 10.78
N SER A 494 26.61 -13.68 10.08
CA SER A 494 26.31 -12.56 9.18
C SER A 494 25.01 -11.91 9.62
N ALA A 495 25.04 -10.61 9.93
CA ALA A 495 23.90 -9.90 10.48
C ALA A 495 22.81 -9.61 9.43
N LEU A 496 21.56 -9.69 9.84
CA LEU A 496 20.35 -9.29 9.14
C LEU A 496 19.72 -8.10 9.88
N ALA A 497 19.65 -6.95 9.19
CA ALA A 497 19.20 -5.68 9.75
C ALA A 497 17.99 -5.16 8.97
N ILE A 498 16.91 -4.78 9.65
CA ILE A 498 15.63 -4.44 9.00
C ILE A 498 15.16 -3.05 9.43
N ASP A 499 14.85 -2.20 8.45
CA ASP A 499 14.37 -0.82 8.64
C ASP A 499 12.99 -0.64 8.00
N GLY A 500 12.01 -0.27 8.81
CA GLY A 500 10.66 0.03 8.36
C GLY A 500 10.34 1.51 8.40
N HIS A 501 10.18 2.13 7.23
CA HIS A 501 9.85 3.55 7.09
C HIS A 501 8.35 3.79 7.11
N SER A 502 7.87 4.70 7.96
CA SER A 502 6.45 5.11 7.95
C SER A 502 5.53 3.89 8.15
N TYR A 503 4.53 3.67 7.29
CA TYR A 503 3.70 2.46 7.33
C TYR A 503 4.50 1.14 7.17
N GLY A 504 5.70 1.20 6.59
CA GLY A 504 6.65 0.09 6.54
C GLY A 504 7.13 -0.35 7.92
N GLY A 505 7.20 0.55 8.91
CA GLY A 505 7.54 0.21 10.30
C GLY A 505 6.46 -0.62 10.98
N LEU A 506 5.18 -0.32 10.74
CA LEU A 506 4.06 -1.17 11.15
C LEU A 506 4.10 -2.54 10.43
N THR A 507 4.48 -2.56 9.16
CA THR A 507 4.66 -3.80 8.39
C THR A 507 5.77 -4.68 8.93
N VAL A 508 6.91 -4.09 9.35
CA VAL A 508 8.01 -4.80 10.02
C VAL A 508 7.53 -5.36 11.37
N ALA A 509 6.90 -4.56 12.22
CA ALA A 509 6.40 -5.03 13.52
C ALA A 509 5.32 -6.14 13.40
N ARG A 510 4.46 -6.09 12.37
CA ARG A 510 3.54 -7.20 12.05
C ARG A 510 4.27 -8.45 11.53
N ALA A 511 5.40 -8.31 10.84
CA ALA A 511 6.24 -9.43 10.45
C ALA A 511 6.96 -10.07 11.65
N GLU A 512 7.44 -9.26 12.61
CA GLU A 512 8.03 -9.71 13.87
C GLU A 512 7.02 -10.49 14.71
N ALA A 513 5.83 -9.94 14.92
CA ALA A 513 4.71 -10.66 15.54
C ALA A 513 4.34 -11.97 14.81
N ALA A 514 4.54 -12.04 13.48
CA ALA A 514 4.35 -13.24 12.68
C ALA A 514 5.55 -14.23 12.73
N GLY A 515 6.67 -13.88 13.38
CA GLY A 515 7.86 -14.73 13.52
C GLY A 515 9.05 -14.39 12.61
N LEU A 516 9.16 -13.15 12.10
CA LEU A 516 10.39 -12.65 11.47
C LEU A 516 11.56 -12.74 12.45
N ALA A 517 12.71 -13.20 11.97
CA ALA A 517 13.98 -13.14 12.68
C ALA A 517 14.88 -12.07 12.04
N ALA A 518 15.62 -11.34 12.88
CA ALA A 518 16.63 -10.36 12.51
C ALA A 518 17.58 -10.17 13.70
N ASP A 519 18.82 -9.75 13.44
CA ASP A 519 19.78 -9.45 14.51
C ASP A 519 19.59 -8.04 15.09
N ARG A 520 18.96 -7.14 14.32
CA ARG A 520 18.63 -5.77 14.75
C ARG A 520 17.52 -5.14 13.89
N VAL A 521 16.66 -4.35 14.52
CA VAL A 521 15.46 -3.76 13.90
C VAL A 521 15.42 -2.26 14.12
N MET A 522 14.97 -1.49 13.12
CA MET A 522 14.82 -0.04 13.19
C MET A 522 13.44 0.42 12.68
N TYR A 523 12.81 1.30 13.45
CA TYR A 523 11.54 1.93 13.11
C TYR A 523 11.76 3.41 12.76
N THR A 524 11.94 3.70 11.48
CA THR A 524 12.23 5.05 11.00
C THR A 524 10.95 5.81 10.68
N SER A 525 10.67 6.87 11.43
CA SER A 525 9.42 7.63 11.38
C SER A 525 8.19 6.71 11.27
N SER A 526 8.20 5.60 12.02
CA SER A 526 7.21 4.53 11.87
C SER A 526 5.80 4.98 12.24
N ALA A 527 4.82 4.41 11.54
CA ALA A 527 3.41 4.53 11.86
C ALA A 527 3.06 3.93 13.24
N GLY A 528 3.77 2.89 13.71
CA GLY A 528 3.54 2.25 15.02
C GLY A 528 4.19 0.86 15.14
N LEU A 529 3.88 0.12 16.21
CA LEU A 529 4.22 -1.30 16.39
C LEU A 529 3.03 -2.26 16.09
N GLY A 530 1.82 -1.72 15.99
CA GLY A 530 0.59 -2.44 15.70
C GLY A 530 -0.23 -2.77 16.94
N ASP A 531 -1.56 -2.90 16.74
CA ASP A 531 -2.51 -3.20 17.82
C ASP A 531 -2.06 -4.40 18.66
N GLY A 532 -2.24 -4.27 19.97
CA GLY A 532 -1.83 -5.22 21.00
C GLY A 532 -0.36 -5.16 21.45
N VAL A 533 0.54 -4.48 20.71
CA VAL A 533 1.98 -4.45 21.03
C VAL A 533 2.33 -3.24 21.91
N HIS A 534 2.86 -3.50 23.11
CA HIS A 534 3.25 -2.50 24.10
C HIS A 534 4.75 -2.54 24.45
N SER A 535 5.43 -3.64 24.13
CA SER A 535 6.88 -3.81 24.24
C SER A 535 7.43 -4.65 23.09
N VAL A 536 8.62 -4.31 22.59
CA VAL A 536 9.32 -5.14 21.60
C VAL A 536 9.67 -6.53 22.14
N THR A 537 9.78 -6.67 23.46
CA THR A 537 10.01 -7.96 24.14
C THR A 537 8.84 -8.94 24.03
N GLU A 538 7.73 -8.55 23.40
CA GLU A 538 6.61 -9.43 23.05
C GLU A 538 6.83 -10.18 21.73
N PHE A 539 7.79 -9.77 20.88
CA PHE A 539 8.04 -10.41 19.60
C PHE A 539 8.75 -11.76 19.76
N PRO A 540 8.25 -12.84 19.12
CA PRO A 540 8.68 -14.22 19.41
C PRO A 540 10.13 -14.54 19.01
N ASN A 541 10.67 -13.85 18.00
CA ASN A 541 12.00 -14.13 17.43
C ASN A 541 12.95 -12.91 17.47
N THR A 542 12.45 -11.70 17.71
CA THR A 542 13.26 -10.47 17.85
C THR A 542 13.25 -9.91 19.27
N GLY A 543 12.41 -10.38 20.20
CA GLY A 543 12.19 -9.70 21.49
C GLY A 543 13.41 -9.51 22.41
N ASP A 544 14.49 -10.28 22.20
CA ASP A 544 15.77 -10.13 22.91
C ASP A 544 16.85 -9.36 22.09
N VAL A 545 16.55 -8.86 20.88
CA VAL A 545 17.55 -8.21 19.98
C VAL A 545 17.49 -6.67 20.02
N PRO A 546 18.57 -5.96 19.63
CA PRO A 546 18.59 -4.50 19.60
C PRO A 546 17.54 -3.87 18.66
N HIS A 547 16.62 -3.11 19.26
CA HIS A 547 15.63 -2.30 18.56
C HIS A 547 16.00 -0.82 18.60
N TYR A 548 15.80 -0.14 17.48
CA TYR A 548 16.08 1.28 17.29
C TYR A 548 14.88 2.06 16.77
N SER A 549 14.84 3.36 17.02
CA SER A 549 13.92 4.27 16.33
C SER A 549 14.61 5.57 15.95
N MET A 550 14.26 6.11 14.79
CA MET A 550 14.75 7.41 14.31
C MET A 550 13.57 8.22 13.79
N ILE A 551 13.34 9.41 14.36
CA ILE A 551 12.18 10.24 14.01
C ILE A 551 12.45 11.71 14.35
N GLY A 552 12.18 12.60 13.40
CA GLY A 552 12.33 14.05 13.57
C GLY A 552 11.37 14.58 14.64
N ARG A 553 11.85 15.51 15.49
CA ARG A 553 11.13 15.98 16.69
C ARG A 553 9.78 16.64 16.42
N GLY A 554 9.47 17.01 15.18
CA GLY A 554 8.21 17.62 14.75
C GLY A 554 7.48 16.88 13.62
N ASP A 555 7.79 15.60 13.40
CA ASP A 555 7.18 14.78 12.34
C ASP A 555 5.65 14.73 12.48
N SER A 556 4.98 15.49 11.61
CA SER A 556 3.53 15.64 11.63
C SER A 556 2.81 14.61 10.76
N VAL A 557 3.52 13.77 10.01
CA VAL A 557 2.92 12.63 9.31
C VAL A 557 2.69 11.51 10.32
N VAL A 558 3.73 11.14 11.08
CA VAL A 558 3.62 10.17 12.18
C VAL A 558 2.60 10.65 13.21
N GLY A 559 2.69 11.92 13.62
CA GLY A 559 1.76 12.49 14.59
C GLY A 559 0.29 12.50 14.16
N LEU A 560 -0.03 12.43 12.85
CA LEU A 560 -1.40 12.27 12.35
C LEU A 560 -1.84 10.80 12.32
N VAL A 561 -0.93 9.90 11.98
CA VAL A 561 -1.21 8.46 11.83
C VAL A 561 -1.33 7.78 13.20
N GLN A 562 -0.52 8.18 14.19
CA GLN A 562 -0.57 7.71 15.59
C GLN A 562 -1.68 8.34 16.45
N GLN A 563 -2.50 9.26 15.90
CA GLN A 563 -3.72 9.74 16.56
C GLN A 563 -4.93 8.80 16.36
N ASP A 564 -4.63 7.57 15.92
CA ASP A 564 -5.54 6.45 15.65
C ASP A 564 -6.55 6.19 16.79
N PRO A 565 -7.86 6.44 16.58
CA PRO A 565 -8.89 6.20 17.58
C PRO A 565 -9.33 4.73 17.66
N PHE A 566 -8.75 3.84 16.84
CA PHE A 566 -9.06 2.41 16.77
C PHE A 566 -7.94 1.51 17.31
N GLY A 567 -6.73 2.06 17.53
CA GLY A 567 -5.59 1.35 18.14
C GLY A 567 -4.78 0.46 17.19
N VAL A 568 -5.13 0.43 15.90
CA VAL A 568 -4.48 -0.35 14.82
C VAL A 568 -2.95 -0.22 14.84
N HIS A 569 -2.44 0.96 15.19
CA HIS A 569 -1.00 1.27 15.25
C HIS A 569 -0.26 0.87 16.53
N GLY A 570 -0.95 0.51 17.61
CA GLY A 570 -0.31 0.26 18.91
C GLY A 570 0.51 1.46 19.42
N ASP A 571 1.51 1.20 20.24
CA ASP A 571 2.37 2.25 20.81
C ASP A 571 3.41 2.80 19.83
N ALA A 572 3.78 4.07 20.04
CA ALA A 572 4.71 4.81 19.22
C ALA A 572 6.19 4.47 19.57
N PRO A 573 6.99 3.90 18.64
CA PRO A 573 8.35 3.42 18.92
C PRO A 573 9.31 4.32 19.72
N PRO A 574 9.39 5.67 19.53
CA PRO A 574 10.29 6.51 20.31
C PRO A 574 9.94 6.65 21.81
N TYR A 575 8.88 6.00 22.29
CA TYR A 575 8.42 6.02 23.68
C TYR A 575 8.23 4.63 24.31
N VAL A 576 8.47 3.55 23.55
CA VAL A 576 8.36 2.15 24.01
C VAL A 576 9.65 1.74 24.74
N GLU A 577 9.51 0.93 25.80
CA GLU A 577 10.68 0.44 26.56
C GLU A 577 11.55 -0.49 25.69
N HIS A 578 12.84 -0.56 26.01
CA HIS A 578 13.88 -1.29 25.24
C HIS A 578 14.19 -0.78 23.81
N ILE A 579 13.43 0.17 23.24
CA ILE A 579 13.80 0.80 21.96
C ILE A 579 14.83 1.92 22.17
N THR A 580 15.98 1.81 21.50
CA THR A 580 17.05 2.82 21.53
C THR A 580 16.79 3.92 20.49
N ARG A 581 16.41 5.13 20.92
CA ARG A 581 16.21 6.25 20.00
C ARG A 581 17.54 6.84 19.51
N LEU A 582 17.70 6.90 18.20
CA LEU A 582 18.84 7.50 17.50
C LEU A 582 18.59 8.97 17.15
N GLU A 583 19.67 9.71 16.98
CA GLU A 583 19.65 11.13 16.62
C GLU A 583 19.39 11.35 15.12
N THR A 584 18.58 12.36 14.81
CA THR A 584 18.32 12.84 13.45
C THR A 584 19.29 13.95 13.03
N GLY A 585 19.74 14.77 13.97
CA GLY A 585 20.91 15.63 13.81
C GLY A 585 20.82 16.68 12.68
N PHE A 586 21.95 16.89 12.01
CA PHE A 586 22.17 18.00 11.06
C PHE A 586 21.87 17.60 9.61
N GLN A 587 21.49 18.60 8.78
CA GLN A 587 21.19 18.39 7.36
C GLN A 587 22.44 18.02 6.54
N GLU A 588 23.61 18.52 6.95
CA GLU A 588 24.92 18.00 6.54
C GLU A 588 25.72 17.61 7.79
N ASP A 589 26.21 16.36 7.82
CA ASP A 589 26.72 15.73 9.05
C ASP A 589 27.93 16.47 9.65
N GLY A 590 27.85 16.77 10.94
CA GLY A 590 28.84 17.55 11.68
C GLY A 590 28.86 19.06 11.37
N ASP A 591 28.10 19.57 10.39
CA ASP A 591 27.98 21.01 10.14
C ASP A 591 26.77 21.61 10.88
N THR A 592 27.05 22.17 12.05
CA THR A 592 26.07 22.87 12.89
C THR A 592 25.48 24.14 12.23
N SER A 593 26.03 24.60 11.11
CA SER A 593 25.50 25.72 10.31
C SER A 593 24.57 25.29 9.17
N SER A 594 24.48 23.98 8.87
CA SER A 594 23.56 23.42 7.86
C SER A 594 22.08 23.45 8.28
N GLY A 595 21.82 23.69 9.58
CA GLY A 595 20.50 23.52 10.19
C GLY A 595 20.23 22.05 10.54
N THR A 596 19.11 21.77 11.23
CA THR A 596 18.76 20.41 11.66
C THR A 596 17.63 19.80 10.84
N ILE A 597 17.47 18.48 10.91
CA ILE A 597 16.44 17.75 10.14
C ILE A 597 15.02 18.28 10.44
N GLU A 598 14.75 18.71 11.67
CA GLU A 598 13.50 19.34 12.09
C GLU A 598 13.17 20.63 11.32
N GLU A 599 14.20 21.39 10.95
CA GLU A 599 14.09 22.69 10.28
C GLU A 599 13.74 22.57 8.80
N THR A 600 13.79 21.35 8.24
CA THR A 600 13.26 21.05 6.90
C THR A 600 11.72 21.16 6.83
N GLY A 601 11.04 21.16 7.98
CA GLY A 601 9.60 21.38 8.12
C GLY A 601 8.80 20.13 8.52
N PRO A 602 7.56 20.30 8.99
CA PRO A 602 6.76 19.25 9.64
C PRO A 602 6.45 18.03 8.74
N PHE A 603 6.51 18.21 7.42
CA PHE A 603 6.26 17.14 6.44
C PHE A 603 7.52 16.65 5.71
N LYS A 604 8.57 17.48 5.51
CA LYS A 604 9.81 17.00 4.86
C LYS A 604 10.62 16.11 5.79
N GLN A 605 10.65 16.43 7.09
CA GLN A 605 11.42 15.66 8.08
C GLN A 605 11.01 14.18 8.19
N HIS A 606 9.81 13.83 7.74
CA HIS A 606 9.34 12.44 7.63
C HIS A 606 10.18 11.58 6.67
N SER A 607 10.76 12.20 5.63
CA SER A 607 11.59 11.50 4.63
C SER A 607 13.05 11.95 4.64
N SER A 608 13.35 13.20 5.05
CA SER A 608 14.73 13.72 5.02
C SER A 608 15.68 13.06 6.03
N VAL A 609 15.19 12.16 6.88
CA VAL A 609 16.04 11.23 7.64
C VAL A 609 16.88 10.30 6.74
N TYR A 610 16.51 10.16 5.45
CA TYR A 610 17.31 9.51 4.41
C TYR A 610 18.11 10.49 3.51
N ASP A 611 18.09 11.81 3.77
CA ASP A 611 18.83 12.77 2.94
C ASP A 611 20.34 12.48 3.06
N VAL A 612 20.96 12.08 1.95
CA VAL A 612 22.33 11.52 1.92
C VAL A 612 23.35 12.47 2.55
N GLY A 613 24.14 11.97 3.51
CA GLY A 613 25.17 12.75 4.20
C GLY A 613 24.65 13.69 5.30
N SER A 614 23.37 13.60 5.67
CA SER A 614 22.88 14.07 6.98
C SER A 614 23.37 13.16 8.12
N THR A 615 23.27 13.65 9.37
CA THR A 615 23.53 12.82 10.55
C THR A 615 22.58 11.62 10.62
N ALA A 616 21.28 11.84 10.34
CA ALA A 616 20.28 10.77 10.24
C ALA A 616 20.69 9.67 9.25
N PHE A 617 21.09 10.02 8.03
CA PHE A 617 21.54 9.05 7.03
C PHE A 617 22.80 8.29 7.47
N ASN A 618 23.75 8.98 8.12
CA ASN A 618 24.94 8.32 8.69
C ASN A 618 24.58 7.38 9.86
N GLY A 619 23.52 7.68 10.63
CA GLY A 619 22.94 6.79 11.63
C GLY A 619 22.35 5.52 11.01
N HIS A 620 21.59 5.62 9.91
CA HIS A 620 21.11 4.44 9.18
C HIS A 620 22.28 3.58 8.65
N VAL A 621 23.32 4.21 8.10
CA VAL A 621 24.51 3.50 7.62
C VAL A 621 25.27 2.83 8.79
N GLY A 622 25.33 3.47 9.97
CA GLY A 622 25.87 2.86 11.18
C GLY A 622 25.08 1.62 11.61
N PHE A 623 23.75 1.72 11.62
CA PHE A 623 22.83 0.60 11.84
C PHE A 623 23.06 -0.53 10.81
N PHE A 624 23.01 -0.27 9.50
CA PHE A 624 23.18 -1.33 8.50
C PHE A 624 24.57 -1.95 8.46
N THR A 625 25.60 -1.27 8.96
CA THR A 625 26.98 -1.83 9.02
C THR A 625 27.34 -2.46 10.37
N GLY A 626 26.49 -2.33 11.39
CA GLY A 626 26.80 -2.78 12.76
C GLY A 626 27.89 -1.95 13.43
N THR A 627 28.03 -0.67 13.06
CA THR A 627 29.09 0.22 13.59
C THR A 627 28.53 1.29 14.52
N GLN A 628 29.12 2.49 14.56
CA GLN A 628 28.74 3.51 15.53
C GLN A 628 27.55 4.36 15.07
N VAL A 629 26.60 4.59 15.98
CA VAL A 629 25.41 5.45 15.80
C VAL A 629 25.28 6.45 16.94
N GLU A 630 24.70 7.61 16.64
CA GLU A 630 24.53 8.72 17.59
C GLU A 630 23.21 8.57 18.36
N LEU A 631 23.27 8.59 19.69
CA LEU A 631 22.08 8.55 20.56
C LEU A 631 21.34 9.89 20.56
N PHE A 632 20.01 9.82 20.58
CA PHE A 632 19.12 10.97 20.61
C PHE A 632 19.41 11.94 21.77
N SER A 633 19.73 13.18 21.43
CA SER A 633 20.01 14.26 22.37
C SER A 633 18.71 14.93 22.82
N GLN A 634 18.27 14.64 24.05
CA GLN A 634 17.06 15.23 24.62
C GLN A 634 17.16 16.76 24.69
N ASN A 635 16.03 17.44 24.47
CA ASN A 635 15.93 18.90 24.54
C ASN A 635 16.45 19.43 25.90
N GLN A 636 17.28 20.46 25.86
CA GLN A 636 17.92 21.05 27.04
C GLN A 636 17.43 22.49 27.29
N THR A 637 17.77 23.04 28.45
CA THR A 637 17.33 24.37 28.88
C THR A 637 18.48 25.35 29.00
N ILE A 638 18.49 26.42 28.19
CA ILE A 638 19.47 27.50 28.29
C ILE A 638 18.94 28.67 29.13
N GLY A 639 19.83 29.31 29.89
CA GLY A 639 19.53 30.52 30.66
C GLY A 639 19.57 31.78 29.78
N THR A 640 18.47 32.51 29.68
CA THR A 640 18.39 33.69 28.82
C THR A 640 19.01 34.92 29.49
N ARG A 641 19.44 35.89 28.66
CA ARG A 641 20.14 37.13 29.11
C ARG A 641 19.35 37.98 30.11
N TYR A 642 18.05 37.73 30.28
CA TYR A 642 17.16 38.45 31.19
C TYR A 642 16.70 37.60 32.40
N GLY A 643 17.31 36.43 32.62
CA GLY A 643 16.99 35.55 33.76
C GLY A 643 15.78 34.65 33.55
N GLY A 644 15.35 34.45 32.30
CA GLY A 644 14.39 33.40 31.92
C GLY A 644 15.10 32.10 31.54
N VAL A 645 14.31 31.09 31.17
CA VAL A 645 14.78 29.80 30.66
C VAL A 645 14.10 29.55 29.31
N GLU A 646 14.88 29.05 28.36
CA GLU A 646 14.43 28.72 27.00
C GLU A 646 14.79 27.26 26.70
N TRP A 647 13.85 26.51 26.11
CA TRP A 647 14.09 25.14 25.66
C TRP A 647 14.72 25.19 24.28
N VAL A 648 15.85 24.49 24.13
CA VAL A 648 16.54 24.27 22.86
C VAL A 648 16.60 22.78 22.56
N ASP A 649 16.80 22.47 21.29
CA ASP A 649 17.20 21.14 20.87
C ASP A 649 18.51 20.72 21.57
N GLY A 650 18.65 19.46 21.95
CA GLY A 650 19.83 18.94 22.63
C GLY A 650 21.10 19.14 21.79
N ILE A 651 21.00 18.93 20.47
CA ILE A 651 22.09 19.15 19.50
C ILE A 651 22.40 20.64 19.26
N LYS A 652 21.55 21.56 19.74
CA LYS A 652 21.75 23.03 19.68
C LYS A 652 22.22 23.61 21.02
N HIS A 653 22.46 22.77 22.02
CA HIS A 653 23.01 23.21 23.30
C HIS A 653 24.50 23.62 23.15
N PRO A 654 24.99 24.71 23.78
CA PRO A 654 26.38 25.15 23.64
C PRO A 654 27.43 24.12 24.12
N ASP A 655 27.04 23.25 25.05
CA ASP A 655 27.86 22.17 25.60
C ASP A 655 27.51 20.79 24.98
N TYR A 656 27.00 20.75 23.73
CA TYR A 656 26.66 19.50 23.06
C TYR A 656 27.91 18.70 22.62
N GLU A 657 27.96 17.42 23.02
CA GLU A 657 28.89 16.43 22.50
C GLU A 657 28.09 15.17 22.06
N ALA A 658 28.38 14.65 20.87
CA ALA A 658 27.70 13.48 20.31
C ALA A 658 27.97 12.23 21.14
N THR A 659 26.91 11.56 21.60
CA THR A 659 27.00 10.33 22.39
C THR A 659 26.88 9.12 21.48
N MET A 660 28.03 8.57 21.08
CA MET A 660 28.10 7.40 20.19
C MET A 660 27.96 6.08 20.97
N ILE A 661 27.17 5.15 20.44
CA ILE A 661 27.16 3.73 20.83
C ILE A 661 27.63 2.86 19.65
N ASP A 662 28.10 1.65 19.94
CA ASP A 662 28.44 0.64 18.93
C ASP A 662 27.30 -0.38 18.82
N VAL A 663 26.70 -0.49 17.64
CA VAL A 663 25.55 -1.39 17.40
C VAL A 663 25.97 -2.85 17.63
N SER A 664 27.15 -3.25 17.15
CA SER A 664 27.60 -4.64 17.28
C SER A 664 27.87 -5.07 18.72
N GLU A 665 28.15 -4.14 19.64
CA GLU A 665 28.31 -4.47 21.07
C GLU A 665 26.96 -4.60 21.79
N GLN A 666 25.85 -4.09 21.24
CA GLN A 666 24.51 -4.36 21.77
C GLN A 666 23.98 -5.73 21.35
N GLU A 667 24.37 -6.24 20.18
CA GLU A 667 24.04 -7.60 19.69
C GLU A 667 24.66 -8.75 20.51
N LYS A 668 25.51 -8.42 21.51
CA LYS A 668 26.27 -9.38 22.33
C LYS A 668 25.87 -9.41 23.82
N GLN A 669 24.84 -8.66 24.22
CA GLN A 669 24.46 -8.40 25.62
C GLN A 669 23.13 -9.03 26.01
#